data_AF-A0AAU4GHW8-F1
#
_entry.id   AF-A0AAU4GHW8-F1
#
_cell.length_a   1.000
_cell.length_b   1.000
_cell.length_c   1.000
_cell.angle_alpha   90.00
_cell.angle_beta   90.00
_cell.angle_gamma   90.00
#
_symmetry.space_group_name_H-M   'P 1'
#
loop_
_entity.id
_entity.type
_entity.pdbx_description
1 polymer ?
#
loop_
_entity_poly.entity_id
_entity_poly.type
_entity_poly.pdbx_seq_one_letter_code
_entity_poly.pdbx_strand_id
1 'polypeptide(L)'
;MSTRLEDAETDLRRFDGAAALSNFDEALRDNAKDVRASAGRVRALWMLRRWDEARAQLALLDERDDIQVALVRGLVALGQPDDPSYLSVDCGSAERDDEAAIEAFRSAVGLDESSGEALAGLAAAYRMSGQLGKAEEVLRDARPSLRSSAPVLVESAMGKLERDDLPGAEADIELAIEDDPGCLQAEVLRIEVARQADDNTETLVALTEALVNRRPGPTAVVLELHGWALLDRAEATNDRELRERAVEVFARSEEAGPVLPGAVNGRTLIHLGRSRFEKALEVVDAAIAREPTSPQLYLSRAEILAAAGEPPRTRLDTYRLVLDRDPRDLSARIAQVRALLSLRRIEEAEGIVAVLRRELPGNRRVDAAASWLQEPWQLPESRTIEMNIDRPWENRKDDPEQVLDLLTNEVCVKLGLARPVASRLRERVAEDGKALLQRAFEEEQEYLHARDRFEARTVRARKGVVWRLLGAVLFESALVFAALAIALLVWLAGGRADPFSGWRLGLTAGLPAVFLAIAVPNRRGKLPVDLDLALAGLGGAAVLAASVWLGILRLGAVFGSLAGVGVTLAVIGTVLGGYRLRNRFAKPSVRAPQGAFDRWLDSIYGNGLLPLAIGARASLKRVYRTCLPVLDGTYSDVPVEIDTPASGELRRLLKQRSKGSFALAGPRGVGKSTLLERWCAGQFLRDTGPASQVRRDLTIKVDAPVGYQSKEFLIHLFGKLCDEVEKYVPTLERAENLPIEPASPRLSRLTSPGRRDGGVRPAALVSRAKEEREKIRFLQSHTKEGEFSLGLAPMTGASIGYKAKGTVRRDDVPLNHPELVDRFRDFLGQTAQLVAELGSKVLIGIDELDRISDGEGAQRFLNELKAVFNVPNCYFLVSVSEDALAEFELAAMGMRTVLDSAFDTIVRVDYFSFEQARSLLNRRIRDLPEQFAALAYVFSGGLARELARTAETIAGDCESEQQLAAVTRHLVQRQLDRTTRAAMDRVSRSPDRRAGAALIPLLDERPVGELTSRILRAYAAKVADAGPDRADPEVLAGVRLDVVAMVEYLAVVQDIFDGRLIEDRMAAGLERGLGAFENLARVRRYLGANSSGARELLRGFCGAWGIAGAAPAPPSRICVLPPRRNGDARGSARLGLHHTNGTRP
;
A
#
# COMPACT_ATOMS: atom_id res chain seq x y z
N MET A 1 43.54 42.11 28.77
CA MET A 1 43.63 41.24 27.58
C MET A 1 43.03 39.86 27.81
N SER A 2 43.39 39.08 28.85
CA SER A 2 42.85 37.71 29.02
C SER A 2 41.33 37.66 29.22
N THR A 3 40.76 38.57 30.01
CA THR A 3 39.31 38.62 30.26
C THR A 3 38.50 38.95 29.00
N ARG A 4 39.01 39.83 28.12
CA ARG A 4 38.33 40.20 26.87
C ARG A 4 38.32 39.07 25.83
N LEU A 5 39.39 38.29 25.75
CA LEU A 5 39.43 37.12 24.87
C LEU A 5 38.50 36.01 25.38
N GLU A 6 38.41 35.84 26.70
CA GLU A 6 37.44 34.94 27.32
C GLU A 6 35.99 35.38 27.08
N ASP A 7 35.72 36.69 27.16
CA ASP A 7 34.41 37.27 26.81
C ASP A 7 34.08 37.02 25.33
N ALA A 8 35.03 37.25 24.41
CA ALA A 8 34.85 37.01 22.97
C ALA A 8 34.58 35.53 22.63
N GLU A 9 35.28 34.60 23.28
CA GLU A 9 35.06 33.15 23.13
C GLU A 9 33.70 32.73 23.71
N THR A 10 33.27 33.39 24.79
CA THR A 10 31.93 33.17 25.37
C THR A 10 30.84 33.60 24.39
N ASP A 11 31.04 34.72 23.68
CA ASP A 11 30.10 35.19 22.65
C ASP A 11 30.03 34.23 21.44
N LEU A 12 31.17 33.64 21.03
CA LEU A 12 31.17 32.57 20.02
C LEU A 12 30.35 31.34 20.46
N ARG A 13 30.53 30.86 21.69
CA ARG A 13 29.76 29.71 22.22
C ARG A 13 28.26 29.98 22.32
N ARG A 14 27.89 31.25 22.47
CA ARG A 14 26.49 31.71 22.49
C ARG A 14 25.90 31.94 21.10
N PHE A 15 26.70 31.80 20.05
CA PHE A 15 26.30 32.16 18.69
C PHE A 15 25.88 33.64 18.58
N ASP A 16 26.69 34.54 19.16
CA ASP A 16 26.64 35.99 18.91
C ASP A 16 27.89 36.43 18.15
N GLY A 17 27.88 36.18 16.84
CA GLY A 17 29.02 36.45 15.96
C GLY A 17 29.35 37.95 15.85
N ALA A 18 28.36 38.83 16.03
CA ALA A 18 28.56 40.27 15.95
C ALA A 18 29.31 40.80 17.19
N ALA A 19 28.87 40.39 18.39
CA ALA A 19 29.57 40.71 19.63
C ALA A 19 30.97 40.09 19.66
N ALA A 20 31.09 38.82 19.27
CA ALA A 20 32.37 38.12 19.16
C ALA A 20 33.32 38.85 18.21
N LEU A 21 32.88 39.21 17.00
CA LEU A 21 33.71 39.92 16.02
C LEU A 21 34.19 41.26 16.55
N SER A 22 33.32 42.03 17.20
CA SER A 22 33.68 43.32 17.81
C SER A 22 34.76 43.14 18.88
N ASN A 23 34.60 42.14 19.76
CA ASN A 23 35.55 41.86 20.83
C ASN A 23 36.90 41.36 20.30
N PHE A 24 36.91 40.52 19.25
CA PHE A 24 38.16 40.11 18.59
C PHE A 24 38.83 41.26 17.82
N ASP A 25 38.07 42.11 17.14
CA ASP A 25 38.61 43.30 16.46
C ASP A 25 39.28 44.26 17.46
N GLU A 26 38.68 44.47 18.63
CA GLU A 26 39.31 45.25 19.70
C GLU A 26 40.57 44.58 20.27
N ALA A 27 40.54 43.26 20.50
CA ALA A 27 41.71 42.52 20.96
C ALA A 27 42.88 42.59 19.95
N LEU A 28 42.59 42.59 18.65
CA LEU A 28 43.59 42.74 17.59
C LEU A 28 44.11 44.17 17.43
N ARG A 29 43.34 45.19 17.84
CA ARG A 29 43.87 46.57 17.98
C ARG A 29 44.88 46.65 19.10
N ASP A 30 44.63 45.95 20.21
CA ASP A 30 45.55 45.89 21.36
C ASP A 30 46.82 45.07 21.02
N ASN A 31 46.67 43.96 20.28
CA ASN A 31 47.79 43.12 19.80
C ASN A 31 47.52 42.52 18.41
N ALA A 32 48.05 43.17 17.38
CA ALA A 32 47.83 42.79 15.98
C ALA A 32 48.43 41.42 15.55
N LYS A 33 49.28 40.80 16.39
CA LYS A 33 49.90 39.49 16.10
C LYS A 33 49.36 38.36 16.96
N ASP A 34 48.28 38.59 17.71
CA ASP A 34 47.67 37.57 18.55
C ASP A 34 46.98 36.51 17.67
N VAL A 35 47.55 35.30 17.66
CA VAL A 35 47.08 34.17 16.84
C VAL A 35 45.68 33.72 17.28
N ARG A 36 45.42 33.71 18.60
CA ARG A 36 44.12 33.30 19.15
C ARG A 36 43.04 34.30 18.79
N ALA A 37 43.33 35.60 18.92
CA ALA A 37 42.39 36.65 18.52
C ALA A 37 42.13 36.63 17.00
N SER A 38 43.15 36.35 16.19
CA SER A 38 43.01 36.26 14.74
C SER A 38 42.19 35.03 14.30
N ALA A 39 42.44 33.87 14.92
CA ALA A 39 41.65 32.67 14.67
C ALA A 39 40.19 32.84 15.15
N GLY A 40 39.98 33.45 16.31
CA GLY A 40 38.65 33.79 16.82
C GLY A 40 37.89 34.76 15.92
N ARG A 41 38.58 35.75 15.33
CA ARG A 41 38.02 36.65 14.32
C ARG A 41 37.56 35.90 13.08
N VAL A 42 38.33 34.92 12.59
CA VAL A 42 37.93 34.09 11.45
C VAL A 42 36.64 33.31 11.78
N ARG A 43 36.55 32.69 12.96
CA ARG A 43 35.32 32.00 13.43
C ARG A 43 34.11 32.95 13.48
N ALA A 44 34.29 34.16 14.01
CA ALA A 44 33.20 35.15 14.09
C ALA A 44 32.75 35.62 12.69
N LEU A 45 33.68 35.87 11.77
CA LEU A 45 33.37 36.20 10.37
C LEU A 45 32.65 35.05 9.65
N TRP A 46 33.06 33.81 9.92
CA TRP A 46 32.44 32.61 9.38
C TRP A 46 31.00 32.46 9.86
N MET A 47 30.76 32.61 11.16
CA MET A 47 29.44 32.56 11.78
C MET A 47 28.50 33.68 11.27
N LEU A 48 29.06 34.85 10.95
CA LEU A 48 28.34 35.97 10.31
C LEU A 48 28.15 35.80 8.80
N ARG A 49 28.54 34.67 8.22
CA ARG A 49 28.44 34.37 6.78
C ARG A 49 29.23 35.35 5.90
N ARG A 50 30.32 35.92 6.44
CA ARG A 50 31.28 36.78 5.72
C ARG A 50 32.46 35.94 5.21
N TRP A 51 32.14 34.94 4.39
CA TRP A 51 33.03 33.83 3.99
C TRP A 51 34.33 34.31 3.33
N ASP A 52 34.24 35.26 2.40
CA ASP A 52 35.41 35.76 1.66
C ASP A 52 36.39 36.50 2.58
N GLU A 53 35.86 37.27 3.53
CA GLU A 53 36.69 37.95 4.53
C GLU A 53 37.32 36.94 5.50
N ALA A 54 36.57 35.93 5.94
CA ALA A 54 37.09 34.87 6.79
C ALA A 54 38.22 34.09 6.11
N ARG A 55 38.05 33.70 4.84
CA ARG A 55 39.09 33.03 4.03
C ARG A 55 40.30 33.91 3.80
N ALA A 56 40.10 35.18 3.46
CA ALA A 56 41.20 36.13 3.30
C ALA A 56 42.00 36.30 4.59
N GLN A 57 41.33 36.28 5.75
CA GLN A 57 42.00 36.34 7.05
C GLN A 57 42.69 35.03 7.42
N LEU A 58 42.07 33.88 7.13
CA LEU A 58 42.68 32.57 7.33
C LEU A 58 43.97 32.42 6.51
N ALA A 59 44.00 32.95 5.28
CA ALA A 59 45.18 32.92 4.41
C ALA A 59 46.36 33.75 4.95
N LEU A 60 46.11 34.69 5.87
CA LEU A 60 47.15 35.47 6.55
C LEU A 60 47.74 34.75 7.77
N LEU A 61 47.15 33.63 8.20
CA LEU A 61 47.63 32.84 9.33
C LEU A 61 48.70 31.83 8.89
N ASP A 62 49.89 32.00 9.46
CA ASP A 62 51.08 31.15 9.26
C ASP A 62 50.81 29.67 9.62
N GLU A 63 51.43 28.70 8.93
CA GLU A 63 51.24 27.24 9.15
C GLU A 63 51.83 26.68 10.46
N ARG A 64 51.93 27.51 11.50
CA ARG A 64 52.51 27.08 12.78
C ARG A 64 51.65 25.98 13.43
N ASP A 65 52.31 25.12 14.20
CA ASP A 65 51.75 24.09 15.09
C ASP A 65 50.90 24.70 16.24
N ASP A 66 49.92 25.54 15.90
CA ASP A 66 48.97 26.15 16.85
C ASP A 66 47.59 25.53 16.69
N ILE A 67 47.04 25.04 17.80
CA ILE A 67 45.74 24.38 17.85
C ILE A 67 44.60 25.28 17.32
N GLN A 68 44.63 26.59 17.58
CA GLN A 68 43.57 27.51 17.17
C GLN A 68 43.54 27.70 15.66
N VAL A 69 44.73 27.69 15.03
CA VAL A 69 44.85 27.73 13.56
C VAL A 69 44.36 26.43 12.95
N ALA A 70 44.71 25.28 13.52
CA ALA A 70 44.23 23.98 13.06
C ALA A 70 42.71 23.82 13.20
N LEU A 71 42.13 24.25 14.33
CA LEU A 71 40.69 24.26 14.58
C LEU A 71 39.94 25.11 13.56
N VAL A 72 40.40 26.34 13.29
CA VAL A 72 39.71 27.23 12.37
C VAL A 72 39.88 26.82 10.90
N ARG A 73 41.03 26.22 10.53
CA ARG A 73 41.21 25.58 9.22
C ARG A 73 40.25 24.41 9.05
N GLY A 74 40.12 23.57 10.08
CA GLY A 74 39.16 22.46 10.09
C GLY A 74 37.73 22.95 9.94
N LEU A 75 37.35 23.98 10.69
CA LEU A 75 36.01 24.59 10.66
C LEU A 75 35.66 25.21 9.29
N VAL A 76 36.58 25.97 8.71
CA VAL A 76 36.42 26.56 7.36
C VAL A 76 36.36 25.48 6.29
N ALA A 77 37.20 24.45 6.38
CA ALA A 77 37.19 23.31 5.46
C ALA A 77 35.92 22.44 5.63
N LEU A 78 35.39 22.31 6.85
CA LEU A 78 34.18 21.54 7.15
C LEU A 78 32.90 22.20 6.59
N GLY A 79 32.97 23.45 6.13
CA GLY A 79 31.84 24.13 5.49
C GLY A 79 31.02 24.91 6.51
N GLN A 80 29.71 24.68 6.65
CA GLN A 80 28.87 25.40 7.62
C GLN A 80 28.53 24.55 8.87
N PRO A 81 29.35 24.48 9.93
CA PRO A 81 29.01 23.74 11.14
C PRO A 81 28.52 24.65 12.28
N ASP A 82 28.55 25.98 12.10
CA ASP A 82 28.31 26.95 13.19
C ASP A 82 26.86 27.47 13.27
N ASP A 83 25.88 26.79 12.66
CA ASP A 83 24.47 27.16 12.84
C ASP A 83 23.76 26.09 13.69
N PRO A 84 23.39 26.37 14.96
CA PRO A 84 22.69 25.40 15.80
C PRO A 84 21.31 25.03 15.24
N SER A 85 20.75 25.79 14.30
CA SER A 85 19.47 25.48 13.65
C SER A 85 19.48 24.22 12.76
N TYR A 86 20.62 23.54 12.62
CA TYR A 86 20.91 22.51 11.62
C TYR A 86 20.24 21.13 11.78
N LEU A 87 19.08 21.02 12.44
CA LEU A 87 18.41 19.73 12.62
C LEU A 87 17.20 19.47 11.71
N SER A 88 16.95 20.27 10.68
CA SER A 88 15.81 20.00 9.78
C SER A 88 16.00 20.25 8.28
N VAL A 89 17.20 20.60 7.81
CA VAL A 89 17.46 20.78 6.38
C VAL A 89 18.86 20.22 6.05
N ASP A 90 18.92 19.27 5.11
CA ASP A 90 20.16 18.71 4.55
C ASP A 90 21.15 19.86 4.26
N CYS A 91 22.27 19.89 4.99
CA CYS A 91 23.16 21.03 5.04
C CYS A 91 24.01 21.10 3.78
N GLY A 92 23.77 22.15 2.99
CA GLY A 92 24.51 22.41 1.78
C GLY A 92 25.94 22.85 2.04
N SER A 93 26.88 22.27 1.29
CA SER A 93 28.31 22.22 1.59
C SER A 93 29.12 23.05 0.59
N ALA A 94 28.70 24.28 0.30
CA ALA A 94 29.45 25.15 -0.58
C ALA A 94 30.90 25.27 -0.05
N GLU A 95 31.86 24.78 -0.83
CA GLU A 95 33.30 24.76 -0.51
C GLU A 95 33.76 23.81 0.62
N ARG A 96 32.93 22.85 1.04
CA ARG A 96 33.34 21.83 2.02
C ARG A 96 34.39 20.87 1.44
N ASP A 97 35.55 20.85 2.07
CA ASP A 97 36.65 19.93 1.82
C ASP A 97 36.78 18.98 3.01
N ASP A 98 36.16 17.80 2.88
CA ASP A 98 36.15 16.78 3.92
C ASP A 98 37.55 16.27 4.26
N GLU A 99 38.44 16.18 3.26
CA GLU A 99 39.81 15.69 3.47
C GLU A 99 40.62 16.74 4.22
N ALA A 100 40.56 18.01 3.80
CA ALA A 100 41.22 19.10 4.48
C ALA A 100 40.68 19.31 5.90
N ALA A 101 39.36 19.13 6.11
CA ALA A 101 38.75 19.21 7.44
C ALA A 101 39.24 18.09 8.35
N ILE A 102 39.22 16.85 7.88
CA ILE A 102 39.72 15.69 8.64
C ILE A 102 41.20 15.85 8.96
N GLU A 103 42.01 16.32 7.99
CA GLU A 103 43.44 16.55 8.20
C GLU A 103 43.70 17.65 9.23
N ALA A 104 43.01 18.79 9.12
CA ALA A 104 43.16 19.90 10.05
C ALA A 104 42.72 19.55 11.48
N PHE A 105 41.57 18.88 11.65
CA PHE A 105 41.13 18.44 12.98
C PHE A 105 41.99 17.31 13.55
N ARG A 106 42.49 16.40 12.71
CA ARG A 106 43.46 15.38 13.15
C ARG A 106 44.77 16.02 13.60
N SER A 107 45.22 17.05 12.90
CA SER A 107 46.37 17.87 13.32
C SER A 107 46.09 18.55 14.66
N ALA A 108 44.92 19.17 14.83
CA ALA A 108 44.52 19.79 16.10
C ALA A 108 44.52 18.80 17.29
N VAL A 109 44.02 17.58 17.10
CA VAL A 109 44.07 16.50 18.11
C VAL A 109 45.51 16.07 18.40
N GLY A 110 46.39 16.05 17.40
CA GLY A 110 47.81 15.75 17.58
C GLY A 110 48.59 16.83 18.32
N LEU A 111 48.19 18.10 18.18
CA LEU A 111 48.78 19.24 18.89
C LEU A 111 48.32 19.30 20.37
N ASP A 112 47.06 18.96 20.64
CA ASP A 112 46.52 18.88 21.99
C ASP A 112 45.53 17.71 22.14
N GLU A 113 46.04 16.60 22.68
CA GLU A 113 45.23 15.41 22.97
C GLU A 113 44.19 15.62 24.08
N SER A 114 44.19 16.78 24.77
CA SER A 114 43.22 17.15 25.81
C SER A 114 42.12 18.11 25.35
N SER A 115 42.12 18.49 24.06
CA SER A 115 41.09 19.38 23.51
C SER A 115 39.83 18.60 23.11
N GLY A 116 38.75 18.80 23.86
CA GLY A 116 37.42 18.27 23.51
C GLY A 116 36.87 18.86 22.21
N GLU A 117 37.17 20.14 21.92
CA GLU A 117 36.75 20.81 20.68
C GLU A 117 37.42 20.22 19.43
N ALA A 118 38.72 19.90 19.50
CA ALA A 118 39.45 19.28 18.38
C ALA A 118 38.93 17.87 18.08
N LEU A 119 38.66 17.09 19.14
CA LEU A 119 38.11 15.74 19.01
C LEU A 119 36.68 15.75 18.48
N ALA A 120 35.83 16.67 18.98
CA ALA A 120 34.48 16.88 18.48
C ALA A 120 34.51 17.29 16.99
N GLY A 121 35.38 18.24 16.61
CA GLY A 121 35.56 18.65 15.21
C GLY A 121 35.99 17.51 14.30
N LEU A 122 36.89 16.62 14.75
CA LEU A 122 37.29 15.44 14.00
C LEU A 122 36.13 14.44 13.82
N ALA A 123 35.34 14.22 14.88
CA ALA A 123 34.16 13.37 14.81
C ALA A 123 33.09 13.96 13.88
N ALA A 124 32.87 15.28 13.94
CA ALA A 124 31.98 16.01 13.05
C ALA A 124 32.42 15.87 11.59
N ALA A 125 33.72 16.00 11.29
CA ALA A 125 34.26 15.82 9.95
C ALA A 125 34.05 14.39 9.41
N TYR A 126 34.27 13.36 10.23
CA TYR A 126 33.94 11.99 9.83
C TYR A 126 32.44 11.78 9.62
N ARG A 127 31.59 12.30 10.51
CA ARG A 127 30.13 12.21 10.41
C ARG A 127 29.61 12.88 9.14
N MET A 128 30.01 14.12 8.89
CA MET A 128 29.60 14.91 7.72
C MET A 128 30.14 14.33 6.39
N SER A 129 31.28 13.63 6.41
CA SER A 129 31.79 12.86 5.25
C SER A 129 31.06 11.52 5.02
N GLY A 130 30.02 11.21 5.80
CA GLY A 130 29.27 9.95 5.73
C GLY A 130 29.96 8.75 6.39
N GLN A 131 31.09 8.96 7.06
CA GLN A 131 31.88 7.92 7.73
C GLN A 131 31.49 7.78 9.21
N LEU A 132 30.19 7.59 9.47
CA LEU A 132 29.61 7.48 10.83
C LEU A 132 30.32 6.48 11.75
N GLY A 133 30.71 5.31 11.21
CA GLY A 133 31.43 4.31 12.00
C GLY A 133 32.77 4.80 12.54
N LYS A 134 33.49 5.62 11.76
CA LYS A 134 34.76 6.22 12.19
C LYS A 134 34.55 7.36 13.19
N ALA A 135 33.50 8.16 13.01
CA ALA A 135 33.16 9.22 13.96
C ALA A 135 32.95 8.65 15.37
N GLU A 136 32.19 7.55 15.49
CA GLU A 136 31.97 6.88 16.77
C GLU A 136 33.20 6.19 17.33
N GLU A 137 34.03 5.62 16.47
CA GLU A 137 35.31 5.04 16.89
C GLU A 137 36.19 6.09 17.55
N VAL A 138 36.33 7.26 16.92
CA VAL A 138 37.07 8.40 17.47
C VAL A 138 36.50 8.86 18.81
N LEU A 139 35.18 8.99 18.94
CA LEU A 139 34.53 9.40 20.19
C LEU A 139 34.65 8.34 21.29
N ARG A 140 34.53 7.06 20.93
CA ARG A 140 34.63 5.92 21.86
C ARG A 140 36.05 5.73 22.37
N ASP A 141 37.05 5.94 21.53
CA ASP A 141 38.46 5.72 21.87
C ASP A 141 39.08 6.91 22.62
N ALA A 142 38.32 8.01 22.74
CA ALA A 142 38.68 9.17 23.53
C ALA A 142 38.99 8.84 25.00
N ARG A 143 39.80 9.70 25.65
CA ARG A 143 40.09 9.57 27.09
C ARG A 143 38.81 9.72 27.93
N PRO A 144 38.66 9.03 29.07
CA PRO A 144 37.43 9.08 29.87
C PRO A 144 36.98 10.49 30.26
N SER A 145 37.92 11.40 30.56
CA SER A 145 37.61 12.80 30.89
C SER A 145 37.10 13.63 29.71
N LEU A 146 37.42 13.24 28.47
CA LEU A 146 36.94 13.91 27.26
C LEU A 146 35.56 13.40 26.84
N ARG A 147 35.27 12.12 27.07
CA ARG A 147 33.96 11.53 26.79
C ARG A 147 32.80 12.20 27.53
N SER A 148 33.10 12.82 28.68
CA SER A 148 32.13 13.57 29.48
C SER A 148 32.13 15.07 29.20
N SER A 149 32.95 15.57 28.25
CA SER A 149 32.98 17.00 27.93
C SER A 149 31.82 17.38 27.01
N ALA A 150 31.24 18.57 27.21
CA ALA A 150 30.08 19.02 26.46
C ALA A 150 30.25 18.97 24.93
N PRO A 151 31.38 19.40 24.30
CA PRO A 151 31.55 19.31 22.85
C PRO A 151 31.50 17.88 22.30
N VAL A 152 32.10 16.93 23.03
CA VAL A 152 32.16 15.50 22.65
C VAL A 152 30.80 14.84 22.83
N LEU A 153 30.09 15.18 23.91
CA LEU A 153 28.74 14.69 24.17
C LEU A 153 27.71 15.24 23.16
N VAL A 154 27.86 16.50 22.74
CA VAL A 154 27.04 17.10 21.66
C VAL A 154 27.23 16.34 20.35
N GLU A 155 28.48 16.05 19.94
CA GLU A 155 28.72 15.27 18.72
C GLU A 155 28.29 13.79 18.85
N SER A 156 28.45 13.21 20.03
CA SER A 156 27.94 11.86 20.32
C SER A 156 26.41 11.82 20.22
N ALA A 157 25.72 12.81 20.78
CA ALA A 157 24.27 12.96 20.67
C ALA A 157 23.84 13.11 19.20
N MET A 158 24.52 13.95 18.41
CA MET A 158 24.25 14.09 16.97
C MET A 158 24.41 12.77 16.22
N GLY A 159 25.48 12.02 16.46
CA GLY A 159 25.69 10.70 15.84
C GLY A 159 24.58 9.69 16.21
N LYS A 160 24.08 9.73 17.44
CA LYS A 160 22.96 8.90 17.90
C LYS A 160 21.61 9.31 17.28
N LEU A 161 21.36 10.61 17.13
CA LEU A 161 20.18 11.11 16.43
C LEU A 161 20.13 10.67 14.96
N GLU A 162 21.26 10.69 14.25
CA GLU A 162 21.35 10.18 12.87
C GLU A 162 21.03 8.67 12.76
N ARG A 163 21.14 7.93 13.88
CA ARG A 163 20.79 6.50 13.98
C ARG A 163 19.40 6.24 14.55
N ASP A 164 18.61 7.28 14.81
CA ASP A 164 17.28 7.17 15.45
C ASP A 164 17.35 6.63 16.90
N ASP A 165 18.50 6.78 17.59
CA ASP A 165 18.67 6.48 19.02
C ASP A 165 18.38 7.71 19.88
N LEU A 166 17.09 8.10 19.92
CA LEU A 166 16.61 9.23 20.72
C LEU A 166 16.95 9.13 22.21
N PRO A 167 16.78 7.98 22.90
CA PRO A 167 17.08 7.87 24.32
C PRO A 167 18.58 8.01 24.61
N GLY A 168 19.42 7.44 23.75
CA GLY A 168 20.87 7.58 23.88
C GLY A 168 21.35 9.01 23.64
N ALA A 169 20.70 9.74 22.73
CA ALA A 169 20.99 11.15 22.47
C ALA A 169 20.51 12.04 23.63
N GLU A 170 19.31 11.81 24.17
CA GLU A 170 18.77 12.55 25.32
C GLU A 170 19.70 12.45 26.54
N ALA A 171 20.24 11.26 26.82
CA ALA A 171 21.20 11.06 27.90
C ALA A 171 22.50 11.84 27.70
N ASP A 172 23.06 11.84 26.48
CA ASP A 172 24.28 12.60 26.18
C ASP A 172 24.04 14.12 26.24
N ILE A 173 22.86 14.58 25.82
CA ILE A 173 22.44 15.99 25.90
C ILE A 173 22.32 16.43 27.36
N GLU A 174 21.69 15.64 28.23
CA GLU A 174 21.58 15.95 29.65
C GLU A 174 22.97 16.07 30.29
N LEU A 175 23.87 15.12 30.00
CA LEU A 175 25.25 15.16 30.46
C LEU A 175 26.02 16.38 29.92
N ALA A 176 25.77 16.78 28.67
CA ALA A 176 26.40 17.96 28.08
C ALA A 176 25.94 19.26 28.75
N ILE A 177 24.66 19.37 29.11
CA ILE A 177 24.10 20.50 29.84
C ILE A 177 24.57 20.51 31.30
N GLU A 178 24.77 19.33 31.91
CA GLU A 178 25.36 19.22 33.25
C GLU A 178 26.83 19.69 33.28
N ASP A 179 27.61 19.34 32.26
CA ASP A 179 29.01 19.75 32.12
C ASP A 179 29.14 21.25 31.80
N ASP A 180 28.37 21.74 30.83
CA ASP A 180 28.29 23.17 30.48
C ASP A 180 26.83 23.64 30.36
N PRO A 181 26.24 24.22 31.42
CA PRO A 181 24.90 24.80 31.38
C PRO A 181 24.74 25.97 30.41
N GLY A 182 25.85 26.50 29.87
CA GLY A 182 25.90 27.52 28.83
C GLY A 182 25.92 26.99 27.41
N CYS A 183 26.02 25.68 27.20
CA CYS A 183 26.14 25.06 25.88
C CYS A 183 24.82 25.20 25.10
N LEU A 184 24.76 26.19 24.20
CA LEU A 184 23.58 26.43 23.38
C LEU A 184 23.31 25.26 22.44
N GLN A 185 24.34 24.60 21.90
CA GLN A 185 24.18 23.43 21.03
C GLN A 185 23.42 22.28 21.72
N ALA A 186 23.73 22.00 22.98
CA ALA A 186 23.04 20.96 23.74
C ALA A 186 21.57 21.31 24.00
N GLU A 187 21.27 22.57 24.34
CA GLU A 187 19.88 23.03 24.50
C GLU A 187 19.10 23.01 23.18
N VAL A 188 19.75 23.30 22.05
CA VAL A 188 19.12 23.21 20.73
C VAL A 188 18.81 21.74 20.38
N LEU A 189 19.75 20.82 20.63
CA LEU A 189 19.53 19.38 20.47
C LEU A 189 18.39 18.89 21.39
N ARG A 190 18.31 19.40 22.62
CA ARG A 190 17.23 19.09 23.55
C ARG A 190 15.86 19.52 23.02
N ILE A 191 15.78 20.72 22.43
CA ILE A 191 14.56 21.23 21.79
C ILE A 191 14.17 20.34 20.61
N GLU A 192 15.13 19.91 19.79
CA GLU A 192 14.85 19.03 18.66
C GLU A 192 14.37 17.65 19.11
N VAL A 193 15.04 17.02 20.08
CA VAL A 193 14.60 15.73 20.66
C VAL A 193 13.20 15.86 21.25
N ALA A 194 12.92 16.97 21.96
CA ALA A 194 11.59 17.23 22.50
C ALA A 194 10.53 17.43 21.41
N ARG A 195 10.90 18.03 20.26
CA ARG A 195 10.03 18.18 19.09
C ARG A 195 9.75 16.84 18.41
N GLN A 196 10.77 15.98 18.24
CA GLN A 196 10.63 14.64 17.65
C GLN A 196 9.88 13.66 18.56
N ALA A 197 9.93 13.84 19.88
CA ALA A 197 9.25 12.99 20.86
C ALA A 197 7.72 13.22 20.97
N ASP A 198 7.15 14.21 20.26
CA ASP A 198 5.70 14.50 20.11
C ASP A 198 4.87 14.63 21.42
N ASP A 199 5.53 14.82 22.58
CA ASP A 199 4.87 14.53 23.87
C ASP A 199 4.36 15.76 24.65
N ASN A 200 4.74 17.00 24.31
CA ASN A 200 4.08 18.21 24.86
C ASN A 200 4.55 19.52 24.18
N THR A 201 3.79 20.06 23.23
CA THR A 201 4.10 21.37 22.60
C THR A 201 4.14 22.53 23.62
N GLU A 202 3.48 22.39 24.77
CA GLU A 202 3.58 23.36 25.87
C GLU A 202 4.95 23.39 26.53
N THR A 203 5.55 22.22 26.75
CA THR A 203 6.89 22.13 27.33
C THR A 203 7.92 22.69 26.35
N LEU A 204 7.75 22.46 25.04
CA LEU A 204 8.62 23.00 23.99
C LEU A 204 8.60 24.54 23.95
N VAL A 205 7.40 25.14 24.03
CA VAL A 205 7.27 26.60 24.14
C VAL A 205 7.91 27.12 25.41
N ALA A 206 7.72 26.45 26.55
CA ALA A 206 8.33 26.87 27.82
C ALA A 206 9.87 26.78 27.80
N LEU A 207 10.44 25.72 27.19
CA LEU A 207 11.88 25.54 27.03
C LEU A 207 12.49 26.66 26.16
N THR A 208 11.90 26.90 24.98
CA THR A 208 12.37 27.95 24.08
C THR A 208 12.18 29.36 24.66
N GLU A 209 11.06 29.61 25.35
CA GLU A 209 10.80 30.89 26.03
C GLU A 209 11.79 31.15 27.18
N ALA A 210 12.21 30.11 27.91
CA ALA A 210 13.25 30.23 28.92
C ALA A 210 14.60 30.65 28.30
N LEU A 211 14.95 30.11 27.12
CA LEU A 211 16.16 30.52 26.39
C LEU A 211 16.06 31.96 25.87
N VAL A 212 14.91 32.36 25.33
CA VAL A 212 14.67 33.74 24.85
C VAL A 212 14.88 34.77 25.97
N ASN A 213 14.52 34.40 27.21
CA ASN A 213 14.62 35.27 28.38
C ASN A 213 15.98 35.22 29.08
N ARG A 214 16.91 34.37 28.63
CA ARG A 214 18.28 34.30 29.19
C ARG A 214 19.05 35.60 28.89
N ARG A 215 20.01 35.94 29.73
CA ARG A 215 20.91 37.10 29.53
C ARG A 215 22.32 36.62 29.17
N PRO A 216 23.01 37.27 28.22
CA PRO A 216 22.58 38.37 27.34
C PRO A 216 21.47 37.94 26.34
N GLY A 217 20.82 38.90 25.68
CA GLY A 217 19.51 38.75 25.01
C GLY A 217 19.41 37.66 23.92
N PRO A 218 18.22 37.47 23.33
CA PRO A 218 17.96 36.30 22.48
C PRO A 218 18.73 36.40 21.15
N THR A 219 19.49 35.36 20.84
CA THR A 219 20.16 35.23 19.53
C THR A 219 19.14 34.88 18.44
N ALA A 220 19.50 35.13 17.17
CA ALA A 220 18.64 34.80 16.02
C ALA A 220 18.20 33.32 16.05
N VAL A 221 19.12 32.41 16.36
CA VAL A 221 18.87 30.96 16.45
C VAL A 221 17.81 30.62 17.49
N VAL A 222 17.89 31.22 18.69
CA VAL A 222 16.92 30.99 19.76
C VAL A 222 15.53 31.54 19.38
N LEU A 223 15.48 32.69 18.69
CA LEU A 223 14.23 33.24 18.18
C LEU A 223 13.62 32.35 17.10
N GLU A 224 14.41 31.82 16.18
CA GLU A 224 13.93 30.85 15.19
C GLU A 224 13.30 29.62 15.87
N LEU A 225 14.01 28.99 16.81
CA LEU A 225 13.53 27.81 17.53
C LEU A 225 12.24 28.11 18.30
N HIS A 226 12.15 29.28 18.93
CA HIS A 226 10.93 29.71 19.61
C HIS A 226 9.77 29.93 18.63
N GLY A 227 10.04 30.47 17.45
CA GLY A 227 9.06 30.63 16.38
C GLY A 227 8.47 29.28 15.94
N TRP A 228 9.33 28.27 15.73
CA TRP A 228 8.90 26.91 15.41
C TRP A 228 8.09 26.27 16.54
N ALA A 229 8.54 26.38 17.80
CA ALA A 229 7.79 25.85 18.94
C ALA A 229 6.40 26.48 19.09
N LEU A 230 6.28 27.79 18.85
CA LEU A 230 4.99 28.49 18.83
C LEU A 230 4.10 28.01 17.67
N LEU A 231 4.68 27.77 16.50
CA LEU A 231 3.96 27.28 15.33
C LEU A 231 3.45 25.85 15.55
N ASP A 232 4.28 24.93 16.05
CA ASP A 232 3.90 23.55 16.40
C ASP A 232 2.75 23.54 17.40
N ARG A 233 2.82 24.38 18.44
CA ARG A 233 1.71 24.54 19.39
C ARG A 233 0.46 25.10 18.71
N ALA A 234 0.61 26.11 17.86
CA ALA A 234 -0.50 26.75 17.17
C ALA A 234 -1.20 25.79 16.19
N GLU A 235 -0.48 24.86 15.57
CA GLU A 235 -1.05 23.80 14.75
C GLU A 235 -1.79 22.77 15.61
N ALA A 236 -1.19 22.34 16.74
CA ALA A 236 -1.82 21.40 17.67
C ALA A 236 -3.11 21.95 18.32
N THR A 237 -3.17 23.26 18.62
CA THR A 237 -4.34 23.91 19.24
C THR A 237 -5.24 24.64 18.25
N ASN A 238 -4.84 24.73 16.99
CA ASN A 238 -5.44 25.56 15.95
C ASN A 238 -5.60 27.04 16.35
N ASP A 239 -4.69 27.57 17.18
CA ASP A 239 -4.74 28.94 17.68
C ASP A 239 -4.25 29.94 16.60
N ARG A 240 -5.01 31.01 16.40
CA ARG A 240 -4.66 32.05 15.43
C ARG A 240 -3.67 33.05 16.02
N GLU A 241 -3.78 33.37 17.30
CA GLU A 241 -2.92 34.34 17.99
C GLU A 241 -1.50 33.81 18.11
N LEU A 242 -1.35 32.52 18.44
CA LEU A 242 -0.02 31.87 18.46
C LEU A 242 0.66 31.85 17.09
N ARG A 243 -0.11 31.67 16.00
CA ARG A 243 0.41 31.79 14.62
C ARG A 243 0.88 33.21 14.31
N GLU A 244 0.16 34.23 14.77
CA GLU A 244 0.55 35.63 14.57
C GLU A 244 1.80 35.98 15.40
N ARG A 245 1.89 35.49 16.64
CA ARG A 245 3.11 35.57 17.47
C ARG A 245 4.30 34.86 16.85
N ALA A 246 4.11 33.67 16.25
CA ALA A 246 5.19 32.95 15.57
C ALA A 246 5.76 33.78 14.41
N VAL A 247 4.91 34.42 13.59
CA VAL A 247 5.36 35.32 12.49
C VAL A 247 6.19 36.48 13.04
N GLU A 248 5.76 37.09 14.14
CA GLU A 248 6.50 38.19 14.78
C GLU A 248 7.86 37.73 15.33
N VAL A 249 7.90 36.55 15.96
CA VAL A 249 9.15 35.97 16.48
C VAL A 249 10.13 35.64 15.35
N PHE A 250 9.67 35.08 14.24
CA PHE A 250 10.52 34.87 13.06
C PHE A 250 11.02 36.19 12.46
N ALA A 251 10.18 37.24 12.41
CA ALA A 251 10.62 38.56 11.95
C ALA A 251 11.72 39.15 12.86
N ARG A 252 11.57 39.01 14.19
CA ARG A 252 12.59 39.41 15.17
C ARG A 252 13.90 38.62 15.00
N SER A 253 13.83 37.35 14.61
CA SER A 253 15.02 36.54 14.29
C SER A 253 15.82 37.17 13.15
N GLU A 254 15.13 37.64 12.10
CA GLU A 254 15.76 38.28 10.94
C GLU A 254 16.34 39.68 11.23
N GLU A 255 15.90 40.32 12.32
CA GLU A 255 16.42 41.60 12.82
C GLU A 255 17.63 41.41 13.76
N ALA A 256 17.68 40.28 14.48
CA ALA A 256 18.68 39.99 15.50
C ALA A 256 20.04 39.51 14.94
N GLY A 257 20.10 39.06 13.68
CA GLY A 257 21.30 38.48 13.10
C GLY A 257 21.22 38.25 11.59
N PRO A 258 22.14 37.45 11.01
CA PRO A 258 22.07 37.05 9.61
C PRO A 258 20.76 36.31 9.31
N VAL A 259 20.25 36.42 8.08
CA VAL A 259 18.96 35.82 7.71
C VAL A 259 19.07 34.30 7.74
N LEU A 260 18.42 33.69 8.73
CA LEU A 260 18.36 32.25 8.90
C LEU A 260 17.28 31.66 7.97
N PRO A 261 17.62 30.69 7.09
CA PRO A 261 16.64 30.09 6.19
C PRO A 261 15.46 29.44 6.92
N GLY A 262 15.68 28.85 8.10
CA GLY A 262 14.61 28.23 8.88
C GLY A 262 13.56 29.23 9.38
N ALA A 263 13.97 30.41 9.85
CA ALA A 263 13.03 31.48 10.21
C ALA A 263 12.19 31.97 9.02
N VAL A 264 12.81 32.11 7.85
CA VAL A 264 12.11 32.47 6.60
C VAL A 264 11.11 31.36 6.21
N ASN A 265 11.51 30.09 6.35
CA ASN A 265 10.66 28.93 6.08
C ASN A 265 9.43 28.89 6.99
N GLY A 266 9.60 29.18 8.29
CA GLY A 266 8.48 29.27 9.21
C GLY A 266 7.44 30.31 8.79
N ARG A 267 7.88 31.51 8.36
CA ARG A 267 6.99 32.56 7.86
C ARG A 267 6.29 32.17 6.55
N THR A 268 7.02 31.55 5.63
CA THR A 268 6.48 31.17 4.32
C THR A 268 5.48 30.02 4.45
N LEU A 269 5.74 29.05 5.33
CA LEU A 269 4.84 27.95 5.64
C LEU A 269 3.49 28.44 6.16
N ILE A 270 3.47 29.47 7.02
CA ILE A 270 2.23 30.11 7.50
C ILE A 270 1.45 30.76 6.34
N HIS A 271 2.13 31.33 5.36
CA HIS A 271 1.51 31.89 4.16
C HIS A 271 1.02 30.80 3.18
N LEU A 272 1.78 29.72 3.01
CA LEU A 272 1.41 28.55 2.22
C LEU A 272 0.17 27.84 2.77
N GLY A 273 0.08 27.65 4.10
CA GLY A 273 -1.09 27.10 4.77
C GLY A 273 -2.36 27.95 4.61
N ARG A 274 -2.21 29.23 4.21
CA ARG A 274 -3.31 30.15 3.85
C ARG A 274 -3.46 30.33 2.34
N SER A 275 -2.75 29.54 1.54
CA SER A 275 -2.69 29.61 0.07
C SER A 275 -2.31 30.99 -0.49
N ARG A 276 -1.51 31.77 0.25
CA ARG A 276 -1.02 33.10 -0.16
C ARG A 276 0.37 32.97 -0.78
N PHE A 277 0.46 32.31 -1.92
CA PHE A 277 1.73 31.99 -2.61
C PHE A 277 2.54 33.24 -2.96
N GLU A 278 1.89 34.30 -3.44
CA GLU A 278 2.54 35.58 -3.77
C GLU A 278 3.26 36.18 -2.55
N LYS A 279 2.60 36.18 -1.38
CA LYS A 279 3.22 36.67 -0.13
C LYS A 279 4.34 35.77 0.35
N ALA A 280 4.23 34.46 0.16
CA ALA A 280 5.31 33.53 0.49
C ALA A 280 6.54 33.80 -0.40
N LEU A 281 6.32 34.03 -1.71
CA LEU A 281 7.39 34.43 -2.64
C LEU A 281 7.98 35.79 -2.27
N GLU A 282 7.17 36.79 -1.94
CA GLU A 282 7.65 38.11 -1.47
C GLU A 282 8.57 38.00 -0.25
N VAL A 283 8.21 37.16 0.73
CA VAL A 283 9.02 36.93 1.93
C VAL A 283 10.35 36.28 1.59
N VAL A 284 10.36 35.24 0.73
CA VAL A 284 11.61 34.57 0.32
C VAL A 284 12.46 35.46 -0.59
N ASP A 285 11.86 36.15 -1.55
CA ASP A 285 12.58 37.02 -2.49
C ASP A 285 13.23 38.21 -1.74
N ALA A 286 12.56 38.75 -0.71
CA ALA A 286 13.14 39.75 0.19
C ALA A 286 14.32 39.19 1.01
N ALA A 287 14.23 37.94 1.47
CA ALA A 287 15.33 37.26 2.15
C ALA A 287 16.52 36.99 1.21
N ILE A 288 16.26 36.56 -0.03
CA ILE A 288 17.28 36.34 -1.06
C ILE A 288 18.00 37.64 -1.43
N ALA A 289 17.27 38.77 -1.49
CA ALA A 289 17.87 40.07 -1.78
C ALA A 289 18.86 40.51 -0.70
N ARG A 290 18.66 40.08 0.56
CA ARG A 290 19.58 40.33 1.68
C ARG A 290 20.73 39.33 1.71
N GLU A 291 20.45 38.05 1.47
CA GLU A 291 21.42 36.95 1.52
C GLU A 291 21.43 36.13 0.22
N PRO A 292 21.99 36.68 -0.88
CA PRO A 292 21.93 36.08 -2.21
C PRO A 292 22.80 34.84 -2.38
N THR A 293 23.69 34.56 -1.42
CA THR A 293 24.64 33.44 -1.41
C THR A 293 24.07 32.18 -0.77
N SER A 294 22.94 32.27 -0.05
CA SER A 294 22.35 31.14 0.69
C SER A 294 21.58 30.18 -0.23
N PRO A 295 22.05 28.93 -0.47
CA PRO A 295 21.36 27.98 -1.33
C PRO A 295 19.98 27.57 -0.78
N GLN A 296 19.84 27.46 0.54
CA GLN A 296 18.59 27.06 1.19
C GLN A 296 17.44 28.03 0.91
N LEU A 297 17.71 29.33 0.77
CA LEU A 297 16.65 30.30 0.43
C LEU A 297 16.09 30.08 -0.98
N TYR A 298 16.94 29.71 -1.94
CA TYR A 298 16.48 29.33 -3.28
C TYR A 298 15.76 27.98 -3.28
N LEU A 299 16.14 27.05 -2.40
CA LEU A 299 15.42 25.79 -2.22
C LEU A 299 14.01 26.05 -1.69
N SER A 300 13.86 26.89 -0.67
CA SER A 300 12.57 27.35 -0.14
C SER A 300 11.72 28.02 -1.21
N ARG A 301 12.33 28.85 -2.06
CA ARG A 301 11.66 29.45 -3.22
C ARG A 301 11.13 28.38 -4.18
N ALA A 302 11.93 27.37 -4.48
CA ALA A 302 11.54 26.26 -5.36
C ALA A 302 10.39 25.42 -4.79
N GLU A 303 10.37 25.21 -3.47
CA GLU A 303 9.27 24.55 -2.77
C GLU A 303 7.97 25.36 -2.82
N ILE A 304 8.04 26.68 -2.66
CA ILE A 304 6.87 27.56 -2.80
C ILE A 304 6.34 27.52 -4.24
N LEU A 305 7.22 27.55 -5.25
CA LEU A 305 6.83 27.40 -6.66
C LEU A 305 6.18 26.03 -6.92
N ALA A 306 6.68 24.95 -6.31
CA ALA A 306 6.07 23.63 -6.38
C ALA A 306 4.69 23.61 -5.73
N ALA A 307 4.53 24.22 -4.56
CA ALA A 307 3.24 24.34 -3.87
C ALA A 307 2.23 25.21 -4.63
N ALA A 308 2.71 26.23 -5.35
CA ALA A 308 1.92 27.09 -6.22
C ALA A 308 1.49 26.43 -7.55
N GLY A 309 2.02 25.23 -7.85
CA GLY A 309 1.72 24.50 -9.08
C GLY A 309 2.44 25.04 -10.32
N GLU A 310 3.53 25.80 -10.14
CA GLU A 310 4.32 26.33 -11.24
C GLU A 310 4.97 25.19 -12.06
N PRO A 311 5.09 25.35 -13.39
CA PRO A 311 5.49 24.27 -14.26
C PRO A 311 6.91 23.80 -13.90
N PRO A 312 7.22 22.50 -14.08
CA PRO A 312 8.51 21.94 -13.67
C PRO A 312 9.73 22.66 -14.28
N ARG A 313 9.58 23.35 -15.42
CA ARG A 313 10.65 24.16 -16.05
C ARG A 313 11.09 25.32 -15.16
N THR A 314 10.15 26.10 -14.63
CA THR A 314 10.43 27.23 -13.72
C THR A 314 11.10 26.74 -12.43
N ARG A 315 10.73 25.53 -11.97
CA ARG A 315 11.36 24.88 -10.81
C ARG A 315 12.78 24.42 -11.10
N LEU A 316 13.05 23.86 -12.29
CA LEU A 316 14.40 23.48 -12.70
C LEU A 316 15.36 24.66 -12.72
N ASP A 317 14.94 25.83 -13.18
CA ASP A 317 15.78 27.03 -13.17
C ASP A 317 16.11 27.47 -11.74
N THR A 318 15.15 27.33 -10.83
CA THR A 318 15.39 27.62 -9.40
C THR A 318 16.31 26.57 -8.76
N TYR A 319 16.16 25.28 -9.08
CA TYR A 319 17.09 24.24 -8.62
C TYR A 319 18.50 24.43 -9.18
N ARG A 320 18.66 24.92 -10.41
CA ARG A 320 19.98 25.30 -10.96
C ARG A 320 20.65 26.38 -10.12
N LEU A 321 19.91 27.41 -9.70
CA LEU A 321 20.44 28.45 -8.82
C LEU A 321 20.90 27.91 -7.46
N VAL A 322 20.23 26.88 -6.93
CA VAL A 322 20.67 26.16 -5.73
C VAL A 322 21.98 25.44 -6.02
N LEU A 323 22.03 24.66 -7.09
CA LEU A 323 23.18 23.82 -7.45
C LEU A 323 24.41 24.60 -7.92
N ASP A 324 24.23 25.81 -8.46
CA ASP A 324 25.33 26.74 -8.78
C ASP A 324 26.05 27.23 -7.51
N ARG A 325 25.33 27.28 -6.38
CA ARG A 325 25.87 27.70 -5.07
C ARG A 325 26.35 26.51 -4.25
N ASP A 326 25.59 25.43 -4.27
CA ASP A 326 25.97 24.16 -3.67
C ASP A 326 25.73 22.98 -4.62
N PRO A 327 26.76 22.54 -5.35
CA PRO A 327 26.69 21.39 -6.23
C PRO A 327 26.38 20.06 -5.52
N ARG A 328 26.59 19.97 -4.20
CA ARG A 328 26.41 18.74 -3.42
C ARG A 328 25.04 18.67 -2.72
N ASP A 329 24.18 19.67 -2.87
CA ASP A 329 22.86 19.69 -2.23
C ASP A 329 22.00 18.49 -2.66
N LEU A 330 21.84 17.54 -1.75
CA LEU A 330 21.10 16.30 -2.00
C LEU A 330 19.62 16.56 -2.28
N SER A 331 19.02 17.52 -1.56
CA SER A 331 17.59 17.83 -1.68
C SER A 331 17.29 18.48 -3.03
N ALA A 332 18.14 19.40 -3.50
CA ALA A 332 18.04 20.01 -4.81
C ALA A 332 18.30 19.01 -5.94
N ARG A 333 19.29 18.11 -5.83
CA ARG A 333 19.56 17.07 -6.85
C ARG A 333 18.42 16.06 -6.94
N ILE A 334 17.86 15.62 -5.82
CA ILE A 334 16.68 14.71 -5.80
C ILE A 334 15.44 15.42 -6.35
N ALA A 335 15.21 16.68 -5.99
CA ALA A 335 14.09 17.46 -6.52
C ALA A 335 14.27 17.77 -8.02
N GLN A 336 15.50 17.96 -8.49
CA GLN A 336 15.85 18.09 -9.90
C GLN A 336 15.57 16.79 -10.65
N VAL A 337 15.98 15.62 -10.12
CA VAL A 337 15.64 14.30 -10.67
C VAL A 337 14.13 14.18 -10.83
N ARG A 338 13.35 14.51 -9.80
CA ARG A 338 11.88 14.50 -9.85
C ARG A 338 11.33 15.43 -10.93
N ALA A 339 11.83 16.66 -11.02
CA ALA A 339 11.40 17.62 -12.03
C ALA A 339 11.78 17.18 -13.47
N LEU A 340 12.97 16.60 -13.66
CA LEU A 340 13.42 16.03 -14.94
C LEU A 340 12.56 14.85 -15.37
N LEU A 341 12.22 13.95 -14.45
CA LEU A 341 11.29 12.84 -14.70
C LEU A 341 9.90 13.35 -15.10
N SER A 342 9.38 14.37 -14.43
CA SER A 342 8.09 15.00 -14.80
C SER A 342 8.11 15.67 -16.18
N LEU A 343 9.29 16.05 -16.68
CA LEU A 343 9.51 16.59 -18.02
C LEU A 343 9.93 15.55 -19.05
N ARG A 344 9.93 14.25 -18.69
CA ARG A 344 10.43 13.12 -19.48
C ARG A 344 11.89 13.23 -19.93
N ARG A 345 12.74 13.94 -19.17
CA ARG A 345 14.20 14.01 -19.40
C ARG A 345 14.91 12.92 -18.60
N ILE A 346 14.65 11.66 -18.95
CA ILE A 346 15.06 10.48 -18.16
C ILE A 346 16.59 10.30 -18.15
N GLU A 347 17.27 10.45 -19.29
CA GLU A 347 18.73 10.30 -19.38
C GLU A 347 19.50 11.23 -18.43
N GLU A 348 19.04 12.48 -18.31
CA GLU A 348 19.64 13.45 -17.38
C GLU A 348 19.38 13.07 -15.93
N ALA A 349 18.19 12.57 -15.62
CA ALA A 349 17.83 12.07 -14.29
C ALA A 349 18.64 10.82 -13.91
N GLU A 350 18.82 9.87 -14.83
CA GLU A 350 19.68 8.70 -14.67
C GLU A 350 21.13 9.10 -14.40
N GLY A 351 21.65 10.06 -15.16
CA GLY A 351 23.00 10.59 -14.95
C GLY A 351 23.19 11.14 -13.53
N ILE A 352 22.24 11.93 -13.04
CA ILE A 352 22.30 12.49 -11.68
C ILE A 352 22.24 11.38 -10.61
N VAL A 353 21.32 10.43 -10.75
CA VAL A 353 21.17 9.32 -9.77
C VAL A 353 22.37 8.39 -9.78
N ALA A 354 22.98 8.12 -10.93
CA ALA A 354 24.18 7.29 -11.03
C ALA A 354 25.36 7.92 -10.26
N VAL A 355 25.51 9.24 -10.32
CA VAL A 355 26.50 9.97 -9.51
C VAL A 355 26.13 9.89 -8.03
N LEU A 356 24.87 10.15 -7.66
CA LEU A 356 24.42 10.09 -6.26
C LEU A 356 24.62 8.70 -5.62
N ARG A 357 24.39 7.61 -6.35
CA ARG A 357 24.63 6.24 -5.86
C ARG A 357 26.12 5.94 -5.60
N ARG A 358 27.02 6.59 -6.34
CA ARG A 358 28.47 6.45 -6.12
C ARG A 358 28.93 7.27 -4.91
N GLU A 359 28.40 8.48 -4.75
CA GLU A 359 28.74 9.39 -3.67
C GLU A 359 28.15 8.95 -2.32
N LEU A 360 26.92 8.45 -2.30
CA LEU A 360 26.16 8.11 -1.09
C LEU A 360 25.56 6.68 -1.17
N PRO A 361 26.39 5.63 -1.15
CA PRO A 361 25.91 4.25 -1.21
C PRO A 361 25.07 3.89 0.04
N GLY A 362 23.86 3.36 -0.17
CA GLY A 362 22.95 2.96 0.91
C GLY A 362 22.13 4.10 1.53
N ASN A 363 22.20 5.31 0.97
CA ASN A 363 21.32 6.40 1.39
C ASN A 363 19.88 6.18 0.89
N ARG A 364 18.93 6.06 1.82
CA ARG A 364 17.51 5.78 1.53
C ARG A 364 16.88 6.75 0.52
N ARG A 365 17.23 8.04 0.57
CA ARG A 365 16.67 9.05 -0.35
C ARG A 365 17.19 8.88 -1.78
N VAL A 366 18.46 8.47 -1.92
CA VAL A 366 19.08 8.15 -3.22
C VAL A 366 18.53 6.86 -3.79
N ASP A 367 18.33 5.83 -2.96
CA ASP A 367 17.72 4.57 -3.37
C ASP A 367 16.26 4.78 -3.83
N ALA A 368 15.51 5.65 -3.13
CA ALA A 368 14.17 6.07 -3.57
C ALA A 368 14.21 6.83 -4.89
N ALA A 369 15.17 7.74 -5.09
CA ALA A 369 15.33 8.42 -6.37
C ALA A 369 15.65 7.46 -7.52
N ALA A 370 16.40 6.39 -7.23
CA ALA A 370 16.70 5.35 -8.19
C ALA A 370 15.53 4.41 -8.48
N SER A 371 14.64 4.16 -7.51
CA SER A 371 13.40 3.42 -7.78
C SER A 371 12.46 4.20 -8.70
N TRP A 372 12.44 5.55 -8.62
CA TRP A 372 11.69 6.39 -9.57
C TRP A 372 12.15 6.24 -11.01
N LEU A 373 13.41 5.85 -11.27
CA LEU A 373 13.91 5.60 -12.62
C LEU A 373 13.41 4.27 -13.19
N GLN A 374 13.21 3.26 -12.33
CA GLN A 374 12.69 1.96 -12.74
C GLN A 374 11.17 2.02 -12.99
N GLU A 375 10.45 2.82 -12.21
CA GLU A 375 9.01 3.01 -12.34
C GLU A 375 8.63 4.51 -12.28
N PRO A 376 8.82 5.28 -13.37
CA PRO A 376 8.59 6.74 -13.39
C PRO A 376 7.17 7.20 -13.02
N TRP A 377 6.18 6.31 -13.08
CA TRP A 377 4.80 6.56 -12.69
C TRP A 377 4.52 6.34 -11.19
N GLN A 378 5.44 5.70 -10.45
CA GLN A 378 5.39 5.60 -8.99
C GLN A 378 5.91 6.85 -8.28
N LEU A 379 6.20 7.94 -9.01
CA LEU A 379 6.41 9.25 -8.40
C LEU A 379 5.28 9.48 -7.39
N PRO A 380 5.58 9.88 -6.14
CA PRO A 380 4.55 10.19 -5.17
C PRO A 380 3.84 11.50 -5.58
N GLU A 381 3.01 11.42 -6.62
CA GLU A 381 1.86 12.30 -6.84
C GLU A 381 0.60 11.58 -6.39
N SER A 382 0.67 11.10 -5.17
CA SER A 382 -0.41 11.34 -4.24
C SER A 382 0.25 11.65 -2.90
N ARG A 383 0.29 12.94 -2.52
CA ARG A 383 -0.32 13.22 -1.23
C ARG A 383 -1.65 12.49 -1.32
N THR A 384 -1.81 11.49 -0.46
CA THR A 384 -3.10 10.97 -0.02
C THR A 384 -4.09 12.10 -0.17
N ILE A 385 -5.30 11.83 -0.63
CA ILE A 385 -6.33 12.81 -0.40
C ILE A 385 -6.33 13.05 1.12
N GLU A 386 -5.66 14.12 1.60
CA GLU A 386 -5.68 14.64 2.96
C GLU A 386 -7.08 15.23 3.15
N MET A 387 -8.10 14.41 2.89
CA MET A 387 -9.34 14.49 3.61
C MET A 387 -8.93 14.20 5.04
N ASN A 388 -8.57 15.27 5.74
CA ASN A 388 -8.17 15.27 7.13
C ASN A 388 -9.41 14.97 7.99
N ILE A 389 -10.01 13.81 7.76
CA ILE A 389 -11.15 13.29 8.49
C ILE A 389 -10.55 12.45 9.61
N ASP A 390 -10.14 13.14 10.66
CA ASP A 390 -9.74 12.49 11.90
C ASP A 390 -10.98 11.87 12.56
N ARG A 391 -10.88 10.58 12.90
CA ARG A 391 -11.91 9.82 13.64
C ARG A 391 -13.31 9.91 13.00
N PRO A 392 -13.48 9.47 11.76
CA PRO A 392 -14.75 9.58 11.03
C PRO A 392 -15.92 8.91 11.76
N TRP A 393 -15.66 7.84 12.53
CA TRP A 393 -16.64 7.12 13.34
C TRP A 393 -17.21 7.91 14.54
N GLU A 394 -16.53 8.96 15.03
CA GLU A 394 -17.03 9.74 16.18
C GLU A 394 -18.23 10.64 15.79
N ASN A 395 -18.28 11.08 14.53
CA ASN A 395 -19.29 12.00 14.00
C ASN A 395 -20.21 11.36 12.93
N ARG A 396 -20.16 10.03 12.75
CA ARG A 396 -20.84 9.31 11.65
C ARG A 396 -20.49 9.87 10.26
N LYS A 397 -19.27 10.38 10.10
CA LYS A 397 -18.72 10.84 8.81
C LYS A 397 -18.12 9.69 7.99
N ASP A 398 -18.25 8.46 8.47
CA ASP A 398 -17.88 7.22 7.81
C ASP A 398 -19.04 6.60 7.00
N ASP A 399 -20.11 7.35 6.72
CA ASP A 399 -21.18 6.90 5.84
C ASP A 399 -20.67 6.76 4.40
N PRO A 400 -20.74 5.58 3.77
CA PRO A 400 -20.08 5.32 2.49
C PRO A 400 -20.53 6.23 1.34
N GLU A 401 -21.81 6.59 1.28
CA GLU A 401 -22.34 7.49 0.25
C GLU A 401 -21.81 8.92 0.44
N GLN A 402 -21.79 9.41 1.69
CA GLN A 402 -21.19 10.71 2.01
C GLN A 402 -19.68 10.74 1.75
N VAL A 403 -18.95 9.67 2.09
CA VAL A 403 -17.52 9.55 1.81
C VAL A 403 -17.25 9.59 0.30
N LEU A 404 -18.05 8.87 -0.48
CA LEU A 404 -17.95 8.88 -1.95
C LEU A 404 -18.22 10.27 -2.53
N ASP A 405 -19.24 10.98 -2.04
CA ASP A 405 -19.57 12.34 -2.48
C ASP A 405 -18.46 13.34 -2.12
N LEU A 406 -17.92 13.25 -0.90
CA LEU A 406 -16.80 14.07 -0.44
C LEU A 406 -15.55 13.83 -1.30
N LEU A 407 -15.17 12.57 -1.51
CA LEU A 407 -14.05 12.19 -2.37
C LEU A 407 -14.29 12.68 -3.81
N THR A 408 -15.50 12.53 -4.35
CA THR A 408 -15.80 12.97 -5.72
C THR A 408 -15.61 14.48 -5.88
N ASN A 409 -16.04 15.27 -4.90
CA ASN A 409 -15.82 16.71 -4.90
C ASN A 409 -14.34 17.07 -4.79
N GLU A 410 -13.60 16.39 -3.91
CA GLU A 410 -12.17 16.61 -3.72
C GLU A 410 -11.37 16.26 -4.99
N VAL A 411 -11.71 15.15 -5.65
CA VAL A 411 -11.13 14.75 -6.94
C VAL A 411 -11.42 15.79 -8.03
N CYS A 412 -12.65 16.34 -8.09
CA CYS A 412 -12.98 17.40 -9.04
C CYS A 412 -12.11 18.65 -8.85
N VAL A 413 -11.86 19.03 -7.58
CA VAL A 413 -11.05 20.20 -7.21
C VAL A 413 -9.57 19.93 -7.47
N LYS A 414 -9.01 18.84 -6.93
CA LYS A 414 -7.58 18.50 -7.07
C LYS A 414 -7.15 18.28 -8.52
N LEU A 415 -7.99 17.66 -9.34
CA LEU A 415 -7.70 17.45 -10.76
C LEU A 415 -8.02 18.66 -11.65
N GLY A 416 -8.51 19.77 -11.08
CA GLY A 416 -8.85 20.98 -11.83
C GLY A 416 -9.90 20.75 -12.92
N LEU A 417 -10.89 19.87 -12.67
CA LEU A 417 -11.85 19.47 -13.69
C LEU A 417 -12.80 20.64 -14.04
N ALA A 418 -12.93 20.95 -15.33
CA ALA A 418 -13.89 21.94 -15.81
C ALA A 418 -15.32 21.56 -15.40
N ARG A 419 -16.19 22.56 -15.15
CA ARG A 419 -17.59 22.35 -14.67
C ARG A 419 -18.38 21.26 -15.44
N PRO A 420 -18.32 21.15 -16.78
CA PRO A 420 -19.03 20.09 -17.52
C PRO A 420 -18.47 18.68 -17.29
N VAL A 421 -17.16 18.57 -17.03
CA VAL A 421 -16.48 17.30 -16.71
C VAL A 421 -16.84 16.88 -15.28
N ALA A 422 -16.78 17.84 -14.35
CA ALA A 422 -17.15 17.61 -12.96
C ALA A 422 -18.63 17.22 -12.81
N SER A 423 -19.55 17.85 -13.56
CA SER A 423 -20.97 17.49 -13.53
C SER A 423 -21.22 16.08 -14.05
N ARG A 424 -20.55 15.68 -15.13
CA ARG A 424 -20.65 14.31 -15.66
C ARG A 424 -19.98 13.27 -14.77
N LEU A 425 -18.86 13.62 -14.13
CA LEU A 425 -18.26 12.73 -13.13
C LEU A 425 -19.24 12.49 -11.99
N ARG A 426 -19.89 13.53 -11.48
CA ARG A 426 -20.94 13.39 -10.46
C ARG A 426 -22.13 12.57 -10.95
N GLU A 427 -22.59 12.77 -12.18
CA GLU A 427 -23.67 11.98 -12.78
C GLU A 427 -23.29 10.49 -12.87
N ARG A 428 -22.08 10.18 -13.36
CA ARG A 428 -21.56 8.81 -13.41
C ARG A 428 -21.35 8.20 -12.04
N VAL A 429 -20.88 8.97 -11.07
CA VAL A 429 -20.75 8.51 -9.68
C VAL A 429 -22.14 8.28 -9.08
N ALA A 430 -23.16 9.05 -9.44
CA ALA A 430 -24.54 8.79 -9.02
C ALA A 430 -25.12 7.52 -9.67
N GLU A 431 -24.78 7.24 -10.93
CA GLU A 431 -25.20 6.03 -11.65
C GLU A 431 -24.47 4.76 -11.16
N ASP A 432 -23.14 4.82 -11.04
CA ASP A 432 -22.25 3.71 -10.70
C ASP A 432 -21.87 3.66 -9.21
N GLY A 433 -22.36 4.56 -8.37
CA GLY A 433 -21.88 4.76 -7.00
C GLY A 433 -21.91 3.51 -6.13
N LYS A 434 -22.96 2.70 -6.30
CA LYS A 434 -23.07 1.40 -5.63
C LYS A 434 -22.02 0.41 -6.12
N ALA A 435 -21.74 0.40 -7.41
CA ALA A 435 -20.72 -0.45 -8.00
C ALA A 435 -19.30 -0.01 -7.59
N LEU A 436 -19.07 1.30 -7.43
CA LEU A 436 -17.78 1.86 -6.97
C LEU A 436 -17.49 1.44 -5.52
N LEU A 437 -18.44 1.69 -4.64
CA LEU A 437 -18.29 1.32 -3.24
C LEU A 437 -18.23 -0.21 -3.06
N GLN A 438 -18.88 -0.96 -3.94
CA GLN A 438 -18.77 -2.42 -3.95
C GLN A 438 -17.36 -2.91 -4.32
N ARG A 439 -16.60 -2.17 -5.13
CA ARG A 439 -15.20 -2.56 -5.44
C ARG A 439 -14.30 -2.41 -4.22
N ALA A 440 -14.57 -1.40 -3.39
CA ALA A 440 -13.85 -1.17 -2.14
C ALA A 440 -14.54 -1.86 -0.94
N PHE A 441 -15.37 -2.87 -1.18
CA PHE A 441 -16.17 -3.54 -0.15
C PHE A 441 -15.30 -4.31 0.85
N GLU A 442 -14.20 -4.90 0.41
CA GLU A 442 -13.31 -5.67 1.29
C GLU A 442 -12.61 -4.73 2.29
N GLU A 443 -12.08 -3.61 1.81
CA GLU A 443 -11.45 -2.57 2.61
C GLU A 443 -12.48 -1.84 3.50
N GLU A 444 -13.73 -1.68 3.03
CA GLU A 444 -14.87 -1.21 3.84
C GLU A 444 -15.09 -2.14 5.04
N GLN A 445 -15.11 -3.47 4.82
CA GLN A 445 -15.28 -4.44 5.92
C GLN A 445 -14.09 -4.45 6.87
N GLU A 446 -12.85 -4.32 6.37
CA GLU A 446 -11.67 -4.20 7.23
C GLU A 446 -11.74 -2.98 8.15
N TYR A 447 -12.16 -1.84 7.61
CA TYR A 447 -12.39 -0.62 8.37
C TYR A 447 -13.45 -0.83 9.44
N LEU A 448 -14.63 -1.36 9.08
CA LEU A 448 -15.71 -1.62 10.04
C LEU A 448 -15.26 -2.59 11.15
N HIS A 449 -14.49 -3.63 10.81
CA HIS A 449 -13.89 -4.53 11.80
C HIS A 449 -12.86 -3.86 12.71
N ALA A 450 -12.06 -2.93 12.19
CA ALA A 450 -11.11 -2.16 12.99
C ALA A 450 -11.82 -1.17 13.92
N ARG A 451 -12.85 -0.48 13.42
CA ARG A 451 -13.72 0.42 14.17
C ARG A 451 -14.41 -0.30 15.33
N ASP A 452 -15.13 -1.39 15.07
CA ASP A 452 -15.84 -2.17 16.11
C ASP A 452 -14.88 -2.67 17.20
N ARG A 453 -13.65 -3.09 16.83
CA ARG A 453 -12.61 -3.50 17.80
C ARG A 453 -12.12 -2.33 18.65
N PHE A 454 -11.89 -1.17 18.03
CA PHE A 454 -11.45 0.04 18.72
C PHE A 454 -12.51 0.50 19.71
N GLU A 455 -13.72 0.73 19.20
CA GLU A 455 -14.90 1.10 19.97
C GLU A 455 -15.04 0.17 21.18
N ALA A 456 -15.08 -1.14 20.97
CA ALA A 456 -15.30 -2.07 22.06
C ALA A 456 -14.20 -2.05 23.14
N ARG A 457 -12.94 -1.85 22.74
CA ARG A 457 -11.84 -1.62 23.68
C ARG A 457 -12.02 -0.30 24.42
N THR A 458 -12.52 0.76 23.79
CA THR A 458 -12.78 2.05 24.48
C THR A 458 -13.85 1.91 25.56
N VAL A 459 -14.96 1.19 25.33
CA VAL A 459 -15.98 0.98 26.35
C VAL A 459 -15.49 0.06 27.47
N ARG A 460 -14.74 -0.99 27.13
CA ARG A 460 -14.08 -1.83 28.14
C ARG A 460 -13.12 -1.00 28.99
N ALA A 461 -12.34 -0.13 28.36
CA ALA A 461 -11.44 0.80 29.02
C ALA A 461 -12.21 1.82 29.92
N ARG A 462 -13.38 2.32 29.51
CA ARG A 462 -14.22 3.21 30.33
C ARG A 462 -14.83 2.49 31.54
N LYS A 463 -15.34 1.27 31.38
CA LYS A 463 -15.93 0.48 32.48
C LYS A 463 -14.87 -0.10 33.43
N GLY A 464 -13.68 -0.38 32.92
CA GLY A 464 -12.58 -0.99 33.68
C GLY A 464 -11.60 0.00 34.31
N VAL A 465 -11.95 1.29 34.44
CA VAL A 465 -11.04 2.31 35.01
C VAL A 465 -10.57 1.91 36.42
N VAL A 466 -11.49 1.44 37.27
CA VAL A 466 -11.18 0.99 38.64
C VAL A 466 -10.23 -0.22 38.61
N TRP A 467 -10.47 -1.18 37.73
CA TRP A 467 -9.61 -2.37 37.57
C TRP A 467 -8.25 -2.04 36.95
N ARG A 468 -8.18 -1.04 36.07
CA ARG A 468 -6.92 -0.53 35.52
C ARG A 468 -6.11 0.17 36.60
N LEU A 469 -6.75 0.99 37.44
CA LEU A 469 -6.12 1.64 38.59
C LEU A 469 -5.65 0.60 39.61
N LEU A 470 -6.48 -0.39 39.92
CA LEU A 470 -6.11 -1.51 40.80
C LEU A 470 -4.93 -2.31 40.22
N GLY A 471 -4.95 -2.60 38.92
CA GLY A 471 -3.86 -3.28 38.22
C GLY A 471 -2.56 -2.47 38.23
N ALA A 472 -2.64 -1.16 38.04
CA ALA A 472 -1.51 -0.24 38.13
C ALA A 472 -0.96 -0.17 39.57
N VAL A 473 -1.83 -0.07 40.59
CA VAL A 473 -1.43 -0.06 42.00
C VAL A 473 -0.78 -1.39 42.41
N LEU A 474 -1.34 -2.53 41.99
CA LEU A 474 -0.74 -3.85 42.28
C LEU A 474 0.61 -4.04 41.58
N PHE A 475 0.75 -3.52 40.37
CA PHE A 475 2.01 -3.58 39.62
C PHE A 475 3.08 -2.65 40.21
N GLU A 476 2.72 -1.39 40.51
CA GLU A 476 3.63 -0.41 41.12
C GLU A 476 4.02 -0.80 42.55
N SER A 477 3.07 -1.27 43.37
CA SER A 477 3.40 -1.73 44.74
C SER A 477 4.36 -2.91 44.76
N ALA A 478 4.26 -3.82 43.78
CA ALA A 478 5.17 -4.95 43.67
C ALA A 478 6.60 -4.54 43.25
N LEU A 479 6.75 -3.52 42.39
CA LEU A 479 8.05 -2.93 42.04
C LEU A 479 8.71 -2.27 43.25
N VAL A 480 7.93 -1.57 44.09
CA VAL A 480 8.42 -0.99 45.35
C VAL A 480 8.88 -2.08 46.33
N PHE A 481 8.10 -3.16 46.47
CA PHE A 481 8.48 -4.31 47.30
C PHE A 481 9.76 -4.99 46.82
N ALA A 482 9.93 -5.14 45.50
CA ALA A 482 11.15 -5.67 44.91
C ALA A 482 12.38 -4.81 45.24
N ALA A 483 12.26 -3.48 45.13
CA ALA A 483 13.34 -2.55 45.43
C ALA A 483 13.71 -2.56 46.93
N LEU A 484 12.71 -2.64 47.82
CA LEU A 484 12.92 -2.81 49.26
C LEU A 484 13.63 -4.13 49.59
N ALA A 485 13.30 -5.22 48.90
CA ALA A 485 13.96 -6.51 49.10
C ALA A 485 15.43 -6.51 48.62
N ILE A 486 15.72 -5.83 47.51
CA ILE A 486 17.10 -5.62 47.03
C ILE A 486 17.90 -4.81 48.06
N ALA A 487 17.32 -3.71 48.58
CA ALA A 487 17.98 -2.90 49.61
C ALA A 487 18.25 -3.71 50.89
N LEU A 488 17.31 -4.57 51.30
CA LEU A 488 17.47 -5.46 52.44
C LEU A 488 18.57 -6.51 52.23
N LEU A 489 18.70 -7.06 51.02
CA LEU A 489 19.78 -7.99 50.67
C LEU A 489 21.16 -7.34 50.71
N VAL A 490 21.27 -6.13 50.18
CA VAL A 490 22.52 -5.36 50.22
C VAL A 490 22.92 -5.07 51.66
N TRP A 491 21.95 -4.77 52.54
CA TRP A 491 22.19 -4.57 53.96
C TRP A 491 22.64 -5.86 54.67
N LEU A 492 21.98 -6.99 54.40
CA LEU A 492 22.29 -8.28 55.03
C LEU A 492 23.61 -8.90 54.57
N ALA A 493 24.00 -8.70 53.31
CA ALA A 493 25.26 -9.21 52.77
C ALA A 493 26.51 -8.52 53.36
N GLY A 494 26.34 -7.39 54.07
CA GLY A 494 27.43 -6.54 54.56
C GLY A 494 28.22 -7.07 55.77
N GLY A 495 27.78 -8.12 56.46
CA GLY A 495 28.46 -8.68 57.64
C GLY A 495 28.64 -7.70 58.83
N ARG A 496 29.29 -8.15 59.92
CA ARG A 496 29.47 -7.44 61.21
C ARG A 496 30.31 -6.14 61.18
N ALA A 497 30.50 -5.51 60.02
CA ALA A 497 31.23 -4.25 59.90
C ALA A 497 30.26 -3.05 59.90
N ASP A 498 30.72 -1.92 60.44
CA ASP A 498 29.93 -0.75 60.84
C ASP A 498 28.72 -0.43 59.95
N PRO A 499 27.51 -0.33 60.52
CA PRO A 499 26.27 -0.12 59.77
C PRO A 499 26.16 1.25 59.07
N PHE A 500 27.14 2.15 59.24
CA PHE A 500 27.09 3.54 58.80
C PHE A 500 28.15 3.96 57.77
N SER A 501 28.77 3.03 57.02
CA SER A 501 29.65 3.43 55.91
C SER A 501 28.85 4.09 54.77
N GLY A 502 29.23 5.30 54.33
CA GLY A 502 28.45 6.14 53.42
C GLY A 502 28.01 5.50 52.10
N TRP A 503 28.80 4.60 51.52
CA TRP A 503 28.43 3.89 50.28
C TRP A 503 27.31 2.85 50.48
N ARG A 504 27.18 2.27 51.69
CA ARG A 504 26.10 1.33 52.02
C ARG A 504 24.78 2.06 52.19
N LEU A 505 24.78 3.20 52.89
CA LEU A 505 23.62 4.08 52.98
C LEU A 505 23.19 4.56 51.59
N GLY A 506 24.16 4.94 50.75
CA GLY A 506 23.93 5.29 49.34
C GLY A 506 23.26 4.19 48.52
N LEU A 507 23.70 2.93 48.64
CA LEU A 507 23.07 1.80 47.93
C LEU A 507 21.70 1.41 48.50
N THR A 508 21.54 1.42 49.83
CA THR A 508 20.26 1.05 50.47
C THR A 508 19.16 2.10 50.28
N ALA A 509 19.51 3.38 50.16
CA ALA A 509 18.57 4.46 49.89
C ALA A 509 18.42 4.76 48.38
N GLY A 510 19.50 4.60 47.61
CA GLY A 510 19.55 4.94 46.18
C GLY A 510 18.82 3.93 45.29
N LEU A 511 18.94 2.63 45.54
CA LEU A 511 18.25 1.60 44.74
C LEU A 511 16.72 1.71 44.80
N PRO A 512 16.08 1.89 45.98
CA PRO A 512 14.66 2.20 46.08
C PRO A 512 14.28 3.51 45.41
N ALA A 513 15.12 4.55 45.51
CA ALA A 513 14.85 5.84 44.87
C ALA A 513 14.91 5.75 43.33
N VAL A 514 15.86 5.01 42.77
CA VAL A 514 15.96 4.73 41.32
C VAL A 514 14.78 3.90 40.85
N PHE A 515 14.38 2.86 41.60
CA PHE A 515 13.18 2.09 41.26
C PHE A 515 11.89 2.91 41.38
N LEU A 516 11.77 3.80 42.38
CA LEU A 516 10.65 4.74 42.47
C LEU A 516 10.68 5.74 41.30
N ALA A 517 11.86 6.22 40.91
CA ALA A 517 12.06 7.12 39.78
C ALA A 517 11.76 6.45 38.43
N ILE A 518 11.88 5.13 38.32
CA ILE A 518 11.45 4.35 37.14
C ILE A 518 9.94 4.03 37.19
N ALA A 519 9.39 3.78 38.38
CA ALA A 519 7.98 3.41 38.56
C ALA A 519 7.01 4.61 38.45
N VAL A 520 7.37 5.78 38.97
CA VAL A 520 6.51 6.99 39.02
C VAL A 520 6.19 7.58 37.62
N PRO A 521 7.12 7.62 36.65
CA PRO A 521 6.84 8.11 35.29
C PRO A 521 6.05 7.12 34.42
N ASN A 522 6.01 5.82 34.78
CA ASN A 522 5.42 4.78 33.95
C ASN A 522 3.87 4.78 33.91
N ARG A 523 3.23 5.79 34.51
CA ARG A 523 1.79 6.08 34.32
C ARG A 523 1.42 6.40 32.87
N ARG A 524 2.40 6.75 32.02
CA ARG A 524 2.20 7.08 30.59
C ARG A 524 2.50 5.94 29.62
N GLY A 525 3.03 4.79 30.06
CA GLY A 525 3.18 3.58 29.24
C GLY A 525 4.28 3.63 28.17
N LYS A 526 5.40 4.33 28.44
CA LYS A 526 6.50 4.55 27.48
C LYS A 526 7.58 3.47 27.46
N LEU A 527 7.59 2.52 28.40
CA LEU A 527 8.59 1.45 28.42
C LEU A 527 8.18 0.31 27.46
N PRO A 528 9.10 -0.23 26.63
CA PRO A 528 8.81 -1.39 25.80
C PRO A 528 8.38 -2.56 26.69
N VAL A 529 7.36 -3.30 26.23
CA VAL A 529 6.66 -4.34 27.01
C VAL A 529 7.61 -5.39 27.61
N ASP A 530 8.73 -5.65 26.94
CA ASP A 530 9.72 -6.64 27.36
C ASP A 530 10.57 -6.16 28.56
N LEU A 531 10.79 -4.85 28.70
CA LEU A 531 11.62 -4.27 29.77
C LEU A 531 10.87 -4.25 31.12
N ASP A 532 9.55 -4.00 31.10
CA ASP A 532 8.66 -4.11 32.27
C ASP A 532 8.66 -5.54 32.85
N LEU A 533 8.69 -6.55 31.98
CA LEU A 533 8.69 -7.96 32.36
C LEU A 533 10.05 -8.41 32.90
N ALA A 534 11.15 -7.89 32.33
CA ALA A 534 12.51 -8.15 32.79
C ALA A 534 12.78 -7.55 34.18
N LEU A 535 12.35 -6.30 34.42
CA LEU A 535 12.47 -5.64 35.72
C LEU A 535 11.65 -6.35 36.81
N ALA A 536 10.44 -6.80 36.47
CA ALA A 536 9.63 -7.66 37.33
C ALA A 536 10.32 -9.00 37.67
N GLY A 537 10.98 -9.62 36.69
CA GLY A 537 11.74 -10.85 36.87
C GLY A 537 12.94 -10.69 37.82
N LEU A 538 13.72 -9.62 37.62
CA LEU A 538 14.86 -9.28 38.49
C LEU A 538 14.41 -8.95 39.93
N GLY A 539 13.32 -8.21 40.07
CA GLY A 539 12.71 -7.92 41.36
C GLY A 539 12.23 -9.17 42.10
N GLY A 540 11.59 -10.10 41.38
CA GLY A 540 11.18 -11.40 41.94
C GLY A 540 12.35 -12.25 42.43
N ALA A 541 13.45 -12.29 41.67
CA ALA A 541 14.66 -13.02 42.07
C ALA A 541 15.29 -12.44 43.36
N ALA A 542 15.30 -11.11 43.50
CA ALA A 542 15.80 -10.46 44.70
C ALA A 542 14.89 -10.69 45.94
N VAL A 543 13.57 -10.66 45.77
CA VAL A 543 12.63 -11.01 46.86
C VAL A 543 12.88 -12.45 47.33
N LEU A 544 13.14 -13.38 46.41
CA LEU A 544 13.43 -14.77 46.74
C LEU A 544 14.71 -14.91 47.56
N ALA A 545 15.79 -14.29 47.10
CA ALA A 545 17.06 -14.31 47.82
C ALA A 545 16.95 -13.68 49.23
N ALA A 546 16.23 -12.56 49.36
CA ALA A 546 16.02 -11.86 50.64
C ALA A 546 15.22 -12.72 51.63
N SER A 547 14.13 -13.32 51.14
CA SER A 547 13.19 -14.08 51.95
C SER A 547 13.76 -15.42 52.39
N VAL A 548 14.53 -16.08 51.52
CA VAL A 548 15.26 -17.31 51.85
C VAL A 548 16.33 -17.03 52.90
N TRP A 549 17.10 -15.94 52.76
CA TRP A 549 18.15 -15.59 53.73
C TRP A 549 17.58 -15.25 55.12
N LEU A 550 16.50 -14.45 55.20
CA LEU A 550 15.81 -14.14 56.46
C LEU A 550 15.17 -15.38 57.10
N GLY A 551 14.58 -16.24 56.28
CA GLY A 551 13.99 -17.50 56.73
C GLY A 551 15.03 -18.43 57.33
N ILE A 552 16.20 -18.56 56.68
CA ILE A 552 17.32 -19.37 57.17
C ILE A 552 17.81 -18.85 58.53
N LEU A 553 17.89 -17.53 58.71
CA LEU A 553 18.34 -16.89 59.96
C LEU A 553 17.38 -17.08 61.14
N ARG A 554 16.06 -17.22 60.91
CA ARG A 554 15.05 -17.29 62.00
C ARG A 554 14.44 -18.67 62.24
N LEU A 555 14.31 -19.51 61.21
CA LEU A 555 13.49 -20.73 61.25
C LEU A 555 14.27 -22.00 60.86
N GLY A 556 15.57 -21.87 60.56
CA GLY A 556 16.41 -22.97 60.08
C GLY A 556 16.29 -23.19 58.57
N ALA A 557 17.28 -23.89 58.00
CA ALA A 557 17.50 -23.93 56.55
C ALA A 557 16.30 -24.46 55.73
N VAL A 558 15.59 -25.45 56.25
CA VAL A 558 14.49 -26.12 55.53
C VAL A 558 13.21 -25.27 55.54
N PHE A 559 12.75 -24.84 56.72
CA PHE A 559 11.53 -24.04 56.86
C PHE A 559 11.69 -22.62 56.31
N GLY A 560 12.88 -22.04 56.43
CA GLY A 560 13.21 -20.73 55.87
C GLY A 560 13.15 -20.67 54.35
N SER A 561 13.68 -21.71 53.68
CA SER A 561 13.67 -21.80 52.22
C SER A 561 12.26 -21.97 51.66
N LEU A 562 11.43 -22.79 52.31
CA LEU A 562 10.01 -23.00 51.91
C LEU A 562 9.18 -21.72 52.05
N ALA A 563 9.33 -20.99 53.17
CA ALA A 563 8.65 -19.71 53.37
C ALA A 563 9.09 -18.66 52.33
N GLY A 564 10.39 -18.60 52.01
CA GLY A 564 10.92 -17.66 51.02
C GLY A 564 10.43 -17.92 49.59
N VAL A 565 10.34 -19.18 49.18
CA VAL A 565 9.75 -19.56 47.88
C VAL A 565 8.26 -19.19 47.83
N GLY A 566 7.51 -19.42 48.91
CA GLY A 566 6.09 -19.07 48.99
C GLY A 566 5.81 -17.57 48.83
N VAL A 567 6.59 -16.72 49.51
CA VAL A 567 6.49 -15.25 49.40
C VAL A 567 6.80 -14.78 47.97
N THR A 568 7.82 -15.38 47.33
CA THR A 568 8.20 -15.01 45.96
C THR A 568 7.11 -15.36 44.95
N LEU A 569 6.53 -16.56 45.05
CA LEU A 569 5.44 -16.98 44.18
C LEU A 569 4.21 -16.07 44.34
N ALA A 570 3.93 -15.60 45.56
CA ALA A 570 2.86 -14.64 45.82
C ALA A 570 3.14 -13.26 45.17
N VAL A 571 4.38 -12.76 45.25
CA VAL A 571 4.78 -11.49 44.63
C VAL A 571 4.73 -11.60 43.10
N ILE A 572 5.29 -12.65 42.51
CA ILE A 572 5.24 -12.90 41.05
C ILE A 572 3.78 -13.02 40.57
N GLY A 573 2.93 -13.75 41.31
CA GLY A 573 1.50 -13.85 41.02
C GLY A 573 0.78 -12.51 41.05
N THR A 574 1.15 -11.63 41.98
CA THR A 574 0.59 -10.28 42.12
C THR A 574 1.04 -9.36 40.98
N VAL A 575 2.31 -9.44 40.56
CA VAL A 575 2.85 -8.68 39.41
C VAL A 575 2.18 -9.10 38.11
N LEU A 576 2.14 -10.40 37.82
CA LEU A 576 1.48 -10.92 36.62
C LEU A 576 -0.02 -10.62 36.64
N GLY A 577 -0.66 -10.69 37.81
CA GLY A 577 -2.05 -10.32 38.02
C GLY A 577 -2.30 -8.84 37.71
N GLY A 578 -1.51 -7.94 38.30
CA GLY A 578 -1.58 -6.49 38.11
C GLY A 578 -1.31 -6.07 36.66
N TYR A 579 -0.26 -6.61 36.04
CA TYR A 579 0.09 -6.37 34.63
C TYR A 579 -1.03 -6.80 33.67
N ARG A 580 -1.57 -8.02 33.86
CA ARG A 580 -2.70 -8.52 33.04
C ARG A 580 -3.94 -7.64 33.22
N LEU A 581 -4.22 -7.19 34.43
CA LEU A 581 -5.37 -6.33 34.72
C LEU A 581 -5.20 -4.93 34.10
N ARG A 582 -3.99 -4.34 34.20
CA ARG A 582 -3.62 -3.05 33.59
C ARG A 582 -3.81 -3.08 32.07
N ASN A 583 -3.23 -4.08 31.39
CA ASN A 583 -3.24 -4.15 29.93
C ASN A 583 -4.59 -4.58 29.35
N ARG A 584 -5.36 -5.42 30.05
CA ARG A 584 -6.70 -5.84 29.62
C ARG A 584 -7.69 -4.67 29.51
N PHE A 585 -7.46 -3.61 30.26
CA PHE A 585 -8.29 -2.41 30.27
C PHE A 585 -7.60 -1.19 29.68
N ALA A 586 -6.43 -1.27 29.04
CA ALA A 586 -5.72 -0.11 28.47
C ALA A 586 -6.55 0.65 27.41
N LYS A 587 -6.28 1.95 27.24
CA LYS A 587 -6.90 2.75 26.17
C LYS A 587 -6.41 2.22 24.80
N PRO A 588 -7.30 1.89 23.85
CA PRO A 588 -6.89 1.43 22.53
C PRO A 588 -6.31 2.59 21.69
N SER A 589 -5.36 2.27 20.82
CA SER A 589 -4.76 3.20 19.86
C SER A 589 -5.71 3.53 18.70
N VAL A 590 -5.80 4.81 18.33
CA VAL A 590 -6.60 5.34 17.21
C VAL A 590 -6.00 4.99 15.84
N ARG A 591 -4.68 4.74 15.76
CA ARG A 591 -3.95 4.50 14.50
C ARG A 591 -4.51 3.33 13.67
N ALA A 592 -4.93 2.25 14.33
CA ALA A 592 -5.40 1.05 13.64
C ALA A 592 -6.71 1.25 12.85
N PRO A 593 -7.81 1.79 13.44
CA PRO A 593 -9.02 2.11 12.67
C PRO A 593 -8.81 3.25 11.67
N GLN A 594 -7.99 4.26 11.99
CA GLN A 594 -7.69 5.35 11.05
C GLN A 594 -6.95 4.83 9.81
N GLY A 595 -5.86 4.07 9.98
CA GLY A 595 -5.13 3.52 8.85
C GLY A 595 -5.94 2.52 8.02
N ALA A 596 -6.96 1.87 8.59
CA ALA A 596 -7.91 1.05 7.81
C ALA A 596 -8.90 1.90 7.01
N PHE A 597 -9.35 3.03 7.58
CA PHE A 597 -10.17 4.02 6.88
C PHE A 597 -9.40 4.64 5.70
N ASP A 598 -8.13 5.00 5.90
CA ASP A 598 -7.31 5.60 4.86
C ASP A 598 -7.11 4.63 3.67
N ARG A 599 -6.85 3.34 3.95
CA ARG A 599 -6.80 2.31 2.88
C ARG A 599 -8.13 2.16 2.14
N TRP A 600 -9.25 2.27 2.83
CA TRP A 600 -10.57 2.25 2.20
C TRP A 600 -10.78 3.46 1.28
N LEU A 601 -10.38 4.66 1.72
CA LEU A 601 -10.39 5.88 0.88
C LEU A 601 -9.50 5.72 -0.36
N ASP A 602 -8.29 5.18 -0.18
CA ASP A 602 -7.35 4.94 -1.28
C ASP A 602 -7.91 3.94 -2.29
N SER A 603 -8.60 2.89 -1.83
CA SER A 603 -9.26 1.92 -2.71
C SER A 603 -10.42 2.57 -3.48
N ILE A 604 -11.29 3.36 -2.83
CA ILE A 604 -12.37 4.10 -3.53
C ILE A 604 -11.78 5.07 -4.56
N TYR A 605 -10.72 5.79 -4.19
CA TYR A 605 -10.05 6.75 -5.06
C TYR A 605 -9.38 6.06 -6.26
N GLY A 606 -8.46 5.12 -6.01
CA GLY A 606 -7.63 4.48 -7.01
C GLY A 606 -8.38 3.48 -7.90
N ASN A 607 -9.18 2.60 -7.31
CA ASN A 607 -9.88 1.53 -8.05
C ASN A 607 -11.25 1.96 -8.61
N GLY A 608 -11.77 3.11 -8.14
CA GLY A 608 -13.09 3.61 -8.47
C GLY A 608 -13.09 4.98 -9.16
N LEU A 609 -12.82 6.03 -8.39
CA LEU A 609 -13.06 7.41 -8.81
C LEU A 609 -12.05 7.92 -9.82
N LEU A 610 -10.77 7.58 -9.70
CA LEU A 610 -9.73 8.05 -10.61
C LEU A 610 -9.94 7.53 -12.04
N PRO A 611 -10.18 6.23 -12.29
CA PRO A 611 -10.55 5.74 -13.62
C PRO A 611 -11.83 6.39 -14.17
N LEU A 612 -12.82 6.67 -13.32
CA LEU A 612 -14.03 7.37 -13.74
C LEU A 612 -13.80 8.84 -14.05
N ALA A 613 -12.93 9.54 -13.32
CA ALA A 613 -12.57 10.93 -13.57
C ALA A 613 -11.80 11.07 -14.89
N ILE A 614 -10.85 10.16 -15.15
CA ILE A 614 -10.15 10.05 -16.43
C ILE A 614 -11.16 9.74 -17.55
N GLY A 615 -12.04 8.76 -17.33
CA GLY A 615 -13.09 8.40 -18.29
C GLY A 615 -14.14 9.49 -18.52
N ALA A 616 -14.48 10.30 -17.51
CA ALA A 616 -15.41 11.42 -17.62
C ALA A 616 -14.81 12.54 -18.48
N ARG A 617 -13.51 12.81 -18.28
CA ARG A 617 -12.71 13.72 -19.12
C ARG A 617 -12.66 13.24 -20.58
N ALA A 618 -12.41 11.95 -20.82
CA ALA A 618 -12.38 11.36 -22.16
C ALA A 618 -13.77 11.30 -22.82
N SER A 619 -14.85 11.12 -22.04
CA SER A 619 -16.21 10.97 -22.58
C SER A 619 -16.87 12.23 -23.14
N LEU A 620 -16.28 13.41 -22.93
CA LEU A 620 -16.84 14.67 -23.43
C LEU A 620 -16.70 14.85 -24.94
N LYS A 621 -15.83 14.07 -25.59
CA LYS A 621 -15.82 13.89 -27.05
C LYS A 621 -15.43 12.46 -27.36
N ARG A 622 -16.28 11.70 -28.07
CA ARG A 622 -15.81 10.49 -28.75
C ARG A 622 -14.63 10.91 -29.63
N VAL A 623 -13.44 10.41 -29.30
CA VAL A 623 -12.23 10.79 -30.02
C VAL A 623 -12.19 9.94 -31.27
N TYR A 624 -12.64 10.51 -32.38
CA TYR A 624 -12.52 9.87 -33.69
C TYR A 624 -11.19 10.28 -34.31
N ARG A 625 -10.22 9.35 -34.32
CA ARG A 625 -8.93 9.53 -34.98
C ARG A 625 -8.47 8.23 -35.61
N THR A 626 -7.92 8.33 -36.80
CA THR A 626 -7.32 7.20 -37.55
C THR A 626 -5.82 7.05 -37.26
N CYS A 627 -5.30 7.78 -36.27
CA CYS A 627 -3.95 7.65 -35.75
C CYS A 627 -3.99 7.39 -34.24
N LEU A 628 -3.19 6.43 -33.79
CA LEU A 628 -2.96 6.13 -32.38
C LEU A 628 -1.86 7.06 -31.88
N PRO A 629 -2.15 7.94 -30.89
CA PRO A 629 -1.10 8.76 -30.29
C PRO A 629 -0.06 7.87 -29.59
N VAL A 630 1.15 8.39 -29.37
CA VAL A 630 2.18 7.71 -28.57
C VAL A 630 1.60 7.41 -27.18
N LEU A 631 1.52 6.12 -26.84
CA LEU A 631 0.96 5.63 -25.58
C LEU A 631 2.12 5.44 -24.60
N ASP A 632 2.51 6.52 -23.90
CA ASP A 632 3.62 6.51 -22.94
C ASP A 632 3.33 5.64 -21.69
N GLY A 633 3.43 4.31 -21.80
CA GLY A 633 3.22 3.39 -20.67
C GLY A 633 1.83 3.47 -20.04
N THR A 634 0.83 3.97 -20.77
CA THR A 634 -0.53 4.26 -20.29
C THR A 634 -1.48 3.05 -20.29
N TYR A 635 -0.95 1.85 -20.51
CA TYR A 635 -1.69 0.61 -20.28
C TYR A 635 -1.64 0.29 -18.78
N SER A 636 -2.78 0.38 -18.11
CA SER A 636 -2.88 -0.07 -16.72
C SER A 636 -2.99 -1.59 -16.66
N ASP A 637 -1.96 -2.24 -16.09
CA ASP A 637 -1.97 -3.66 -15.75
C ASP A 637 -2.93 -3.99 -14.59
N VAL A 638 -3.44 -2.97 -13.90
CA VAL A 638 -4.38 -3.14 -12.79
C VAL A 638 -5.65 -3.83 -13.32
N PRO A 639 -6.12 -4.91 -12.67
CA PRO A 639 -7.33 -5.60 -13.08
C PRO A 639 -8.54 -4.66 -12.99
N VAL A 640 -8.98 -4.15 -14.13
CA VAL A 640 -10.19 -3.33 -14.23
C VAL A 640 -11.44 -4.21 -14.33
N GLU A 641 -12.37 -4.01 -13.41
CA GLU A 641 -13.68 -4.66 -13.41
C GLU A 641 -14.79 -3.77 -13.97
N ILE A 642 -15.72 -4.37 -14.72
CA ILE A 642 -16.95 -3.72 -15.19
C ILE A 642 -18.17 -4.55 -14.80
N ASP A 643 -19.32 -3.91 -14.58
CA ASP A 643 -20.57 -4.62 -14.36
C ASP A 643 -21.20 -5.06 -15.68
N THR A 644 -21.81 -6.24 -15.64
CA THR A 644 -22.43 -6.91 -16.78
C THR A 644 -23.88 -7.29 -16.42
N PRO A 645 -24.73 -7.60 -17.41
CA PRO A 645 -26.07 -8.13 -17.13
C PRO A 645 -26.04 -9.35 -16.18
N ALA A 646 -25.04 -10.23 -16.31
CA ALA A 646 -24.84 -11.38 -15.45
C ALA A 646 -24.54 -11.00 -13.99
N SER A 647 -23.73 -9.95 -13.75
CA SER A 647 -23.48 -9.46 -12.38
C SER A 647 -24.75 -8.88 -11.75
N GLY A 648 -25.58 -8.19 -12.55
CA GLY A 648 -26.91 -7.73 -12.14
C GLY A 648 -27.88 -8.87 -11.80
N GLU A 649 -27.85 -9.95 -12.57
CA GLU A 649 -28.68 -11.13 -12.32
C GLU A 649 -28.28 -11.88 -11.03
N LEU A 650 -26.99 -12.14 -10.83
CA LEU A 650 -26.49 -12.75 -9.58
C LEU A 650 -26.87 -11.94 -8.35
N ARG A 651 -26.79 -10.60 -8.43
CA ARG A 651 -27.23 -9.71 -7.35
C ARG A 651 -28.71 -9.90 -7.03
N ARG A 652 -29.57 -9.99 -8.04
CA ARG A 652 -31.02 -10.23 -7.85
C ARG A 652 -31.27 -11.58 -7.23
N LEU A 653 -30.58 -12.63 -7.68
CA LEU A 653 -30.72 -13.99 -7.15
C LEU A 653 -30.35 -14.06 -5.67
N LEU A 654 -29.22 -13.47 -5.28
CA LEU A 654 -28.81 -13.38 -3.88
C LEU A 654 -29.79 -12.58 -3.02
N LYS A 655 -30.47 -11.56 -3.56
CA LYS A 655 -31.42 -10.75 -2.80
C LYS A 655 -32.79 -11.43 -2.63
N GLN A 656 -33.26 -12.15 -3.64
CA GLN A 656 -34.63 -12.68 -3.68
C GLN A 656 -34.76 -14.11 -3.13
N ARG A 657 -33.69 -14.91 -3.15
CA ARG A 657 -33.72 -16.31 -2.75
C ARG A 657 -33.17 -16.51 -1.33
N SER A 658 -33.69 -17.51 -0.61
CA SER A 658 -33.24 -17.92 0.72
C SER A 658 -32.18 -19.03 0.71
N LYS A 659 -32.00 -19.68 -0.44
CA LYS A 659 -30.99 -20.68 -0.79
C LYS A 659 -30.90 -20.75 -2.32
N GLY A 660 -29.84 -21.32 -2.88
CA GLY A 660 -29.81 -21.55 -4.32
C GLY A 660 -28.58 -22.27 -4.82
N SER A 661 -28.74 -22.95 -5.93
CA SER A 661 -27.67 -23.54 -6.73
C SER A 661 -27.67 -22.88 -8.11
N PHE A 662 -26.56 -22.22 -8.45
CA PHE A 662 -26.45 -21.42 -9.65
C PHE A 662 -25.29 -21.92 -10.50
N ALA A 663 -25.53 -22.10 -11.80
CA ALA A 663 -24.46 -22.31 -12.76
C ALA A 663 -24.13 -21.00 -13.45
N LEU A 664 -22.84 -20.77 -13.67
CA LEU A 664 -22.32 -19.62 -14.40
C LEU A 664 -21.74 -20.14 -15.70
N ALA A 665 -22.48 -19.95 -16.79
CA ALA A 665 -22.18 -20.56 -18.08
C ALA A 665 -21.75 -19.51 -19.11
N GLY A 666 -20.78 -19.86 -19.95
CA GLY A 666 -20.35 -18.99 -21.05
C GLY A 666 -19.01 -19.43 -21.65
N PRO A 667 -18.52 -18.73 -22.67
CA PRO A 667 -17.28 -19.07 -23.35
C PRO A 667 -16.07 -19.06 -22.41
N ARG A 668 -15.01 -19.79 -22.76
CA ARG A 668 -13.72 -19.71 -22.04
C ARG A 668 -13.12 -18.31 -22.23
N GLY A 669 -12.72 -17.66 -21.12
CA GLY A 669 -12.12 -16.31 -21.17
C GLY A 669 -13.11 -15.14 -21.21
N VAL A 670 -14.41 -15.37 -21.00
CA VAL A 670 -15.43 -14.29 -20.95
C VAL A 670 -15.46 -13.52 -19.61
N GLY A 671 -14.80 -14.03 -18.55
CA GLY A 671 -14.75 -13.40 -17.22
C GLY A 671 -15.51 -14.16 -16.12
N LYS A 672 -15.72 -15.47 -16.29
CA LYS A 672 -16.45 -16.33 -15.34
C LYS A 672 -15.82 -16.39 -13.95
N SER A 673 -14.52 -16.70 -13.88
CA SER A 673 -13.76 -16.78 -12.63
C SER A 673 -13.75 -15.46 -11.87
N THR A 674 -13.58 -14.34 -12.58
CA THR A 674 -13.66 -12.99 -11.99
C THR A 674 -15.03 -12.73 -11.36
N LEU A 675 -16.12 -13.14 -12.02
CA LEU A 675 -17.47 -12.97 -11.47
C LEU A 675 -17.72 -13.87 -10.25
N LEU A 676 -17.15 -15.09 -10.24
CA LEU A 676 -17.20 -16.01 -9.10
C LEU A 676 -16.38 -15.49 -7.92
N GLU A 677 -15.21 -14.91 -8.16
CA GLU A 677 -14.36 -14.29 -7.13
C GLU A 677 -15.07 -13.14 -6.43
N ARG A 678 -15.64 -12.20 -7.20
CA ARG A 678 -16.46 -11.10 -6.65
C ARG A 678 -17.63 -11.60 -5.82
N TRP A 679 -18.20 -12.75 -6.20
CA TRP A 679 -19.27 -13.39 -5.48
C TRP A 679 -18.78 -14.01 -4.16
N CYS A 680 -17.66 -14.73 -4.17
CA CYS A 680 -17.03 -15.29 -2.97
C CYS A 680 -16.48 -14.21 -2.02
N ALA A 681 -16.14 -13.03 -2.52
CA ALA A 681 -15.80 -11.86 -1.70
C ALA A 681 -17.02 -11.21 -1.01
N GLY A 682 -18.24 -11.68 -1.30
CA GLY A 682 -19.47 -11.13 -0.71
C GLY A 682 -19.86 -9.75 -1.26
N GLN A 683 -19.18 -9.24 -2.29
CA GLN A 683 -19.40 -7.90 -2.86
C GLN A 683 -20.86 -7.66 -3.27
N PHE A 684 -21.55 -8.68 -3.80
CA PHE A 684 -22.96 -8.57 -4.23
C PHE A 684 -23.97 -8.52 -3.07
N LEU A 685 -23.52 -8.69 -1.82
CA LEU A 685 -24.36 -8.67 -0.62
C LEU A 685 -24.36 -7.35 0.12
N ARG A 686 -23.55 -6.37 -0.31
CA ARG A 686 -23.46 -5.04 0.31
C ARG A 686 -24.83 -4.38 0.57
N ASP A 687 -25.77 -4.49 -0.39
CA ASP A 687 -27.10 -3.87 -0.32
C ASP A 687 -28.15 -4.64 0.50
N THR A 688 -27.82 -5.80 1.09
CA THR A 688 -28.81 -6.63 1.80
C THR A 688 -28.90 -6.36 3.30
N GLY A 689 -28.24 -5.32 3.80
CA GLY A 689 -28.22 -4.91 5.21
C GLY A 689 -27.82 -3.43 5.38
N PRO A 690 -27.80 -2.89 6.61
CA PRO A 690 -27.36 -1.52 6.88
C PRO A 690 -25.86 -1.36 6.61
N ALA A 691 -25.47 -0.26 5.95
CA ALA A 691 -24.09 0.01 5.51
C ALA A 691 -23.08 0.10 6.69
N SER A 692 -23.55 0.45 7.88
CA SER A 692 -22.71 0.58 9.08
C SER A 692 -22.42 -0.76 9.78
N GLN A 693 -22.97 -1.88 9.31
CA GLN A 693 -22.85 -3.18 9.98
C GLN A 693 -21.79 -4.07 9.31
N VAL A 694 -20.89 -4.60 10.13
CA VAL A 694 -19.94 -5.65 9.74
C VAL A 694 -20.70 -6.91 9.28
N ARG A 695 -20.48 -7.30 8.02
CA ARG A 695 -20.97 -8.57 7.49
C ARG A 695 -20.07 -9.73 7.92
N ARG A 696 -20.69 -10.89 8.16
CA ARG A 696 -20.00 -12.10 8.63
C ARG A 696 -20.42 -13.28 7.78
N ASP A 697 -20.35 -13.12 6.47
CA ASP A 697 -20.65 -14.20 5.54
C ASP A 697 -19.54 -15.27 5.64
N LEU A 698 -19.92 -16.54 5.48
CA LEU A 698 -18.96 -17.66 5.45
C LEU A 698 -18.75 -18.03 3.98
N THR A 699 -17.53 -17.87 3.49
CA THR A 699 -17.20 -18.04 2.07
C THR A 699 -16.21 -19.16 1.86
N ILE A 700 -16.46 -20.00 0.86
CA ILE A 700 -15.63 -21.13 0.49
C ILE A 700 -15.44 -21.08 -1.03
N LYS A 701 -14.20 -21.11 -1.50
CA LYS A 701 -13.85 -21.26 -2.92
C LYS A 701 -13.00 -22.53 -3.09
N VAL A 702 -13.37 -23.37 -4.04
CA VAL A 702 -12.60 -24.55 -4.45
C VAL A 702 -12.56 -24.66 -5.98
N ASP A 703 -11.50 -25.24 -6.51
CA ASP A 703 -11.42 -25.54 -7.94
C ASP A 703 -11.92 -26.97 -8.19
N ALA A 704 -12.51 -27.21 -9.36
CA ALA A 704 -12.87 -28.56 -9.77
C ALA A 704 -11.60 -29.41 -10.06
N PRO A 705 -11.61 -30.71 -9.73
CA PRO A 705 -10.46 -31.60 -9.93
C PRO A 705 -10.24 -31.95 -11.41
N VAL A 706 -9.00 -32.22 -11.79
CA VAL A 706 -8.63 -32.63 -13.17
C VAL A 706 -9.03 -34.08 -13.45
N GLY A 707 -8.88 -34.97 -12.45
CA GLY A 707 -9.38 -36.34 -12.50
C GLY A 707 -10.48 -36.51 -11.46
N TYR A 708 -11.70 -36.81 -11.89
CA TYR A 708 -12.82 -36.86 -10.97
C TYR A 708 -12.98 -38.22 -10.29
N GLN A 709 -12.73 -38.25 -8.98
CA GLN A 709 -13.18 -39.31 -8.08
C GLN A 709 -14.16 -38.72 -7.06
N SER A 710 -15.39 -39.22 -7.10
CA SER A 710 -16.55 -38.82 -6.29
C SER A 710 -16.24 -38.56 -4.82
N LYS A 711 -15.60 -39.53 -4.17
CA LYS A 711 -15.30 -39.51 -2.74
C LYS A 711 -14.20 -38.51 -2.38
N GLU A 712 -13.20 -38.32 -3.23
CA GLU A 712 -12.04 -37.47 -2.92
C GLU A 712 -12.41 -35.97 -2.96
N PHE A 713 -13.21 -35.56 -3.94
CA PHE A 713 -13.65 -34.17 -4.05
C PHE A 713 -14.56 -33.76 -2.88
N LEU A 714 -15.52 -34.61 -2.50
CA LEU A 714 -16.40 -34.32 -1.36
C LEU A 714 -15.62 -34.27 -0.04
N ILE A 715 -14.64 -35.15 0.13
CA ILE A 715 -13.68 -35.09 1.25
C ILE A 715 -12.94 -33.75 1.28
N HIS A 716 -12.46 -33.28 0.12
CA HIS A 716 -11.77 -32.01 0.01
C HIS A 716 -12.68 -30.82 0.39
N LEU A 717 -13.89 -30.77 -0.17
CA LEU A 717 -14.87 -29.73 0.12
C LEU A 717 -15.29 -29.74 1.60
N PHE A 718 -15.48 -30.92 2.19
CA PHE A 718 -15.82 -31.06 3.60
C PHE A 718 -14.66 -30.64 4.51
N GLY A 719 -13.42 -31.02 4.18
CA GLY A 719 -12.23 -30.54 4.88
C GLY A 719 -12.12 -29.01 4.87
N LYS A 720 -12.35 -28.39 3.69
CA LYS A 720 -12.38 -26.92 3.54
C LYS A 720 -13.47 -26.26 4.37
N LEU A 721 -14.67 -26.83 4.40
CA LEU A 721 -15.77 -26.34 5.25
C LEU A 721 -15.38 -26.41 6.73
N CYS A 722 -14.76 -27.51 7.19
CA CYS A 722 -14.30 -27.63 8.58
C CYS A 722 -13.24 -26.58 8.93
N ASP A 723 -12.26 -26.36 8.05
CA ASP A 723 -11.21 -25.37 8.26
C ASP A 723 -11.77 -23.95 8.32
N GLU A 724 -12.73 -23.59 7.45
CA GLU A 724 -13.35 -22.28 7.47
C GLU A 724 -14.25 -22.09 8.70
N VAL A 725 -14.97 -23.13 9.16
CA VAL A 725 -15.74 -23.06 10.41
C VAL A 725 -14.83 -22.89 11.63
N GLU A 726 -13.69 -23.59 11.69
CA GLU A 726 -12.69 -23.46 12.76
C GLU A 726 -12.11 -22.05 12.84
N LYS A 727 -11.98 -21.34 11.70
CA LYS A 727 -11.56 -19.92 11.66
C LYS A 727 -12.72 -18.97 12.00
N TYR A 728 -13.91 -19.27 11.51
CA TYR A 728 -15.07 -18.39 11.61
C TYR A 728 -15.62 -18.28 13.03
N VAL A 729 -15.81 -19.39 13.74
CA VAL A 729 -16.44 -19.39 15.08
C VAL A 729 -15.64 -18.63 16.14
N PRO A 730 -14.31 -18.79 16.29
CA PRO A 730 -13.53 -17.98 17.24
C PRO A 730 -13.62 -16.48 16.93
N THR A 731 -13.80 -16.12 15.65
CA THR A 731 -13.99 -14.73 15.22
C THR A 731 -15.35 -14.19 15.66
N LEU A 732 -16.38 -15.05 15.72
CA LEU A 732 -17.68 -14.71 16.33
C LEU A 732 -17.58 -14.54 17.85
N GLU A 733 -17.00 -15.50 18.57
CA GLU A 733 -16.89 -15.49 20.03
C GLU A 733 -16.05 -14.31 20.54
N ARG A 734 -14.96 -13.98 19.84
CA ARG A 734 -14.15 -12.77 20.13
C ARG A 734 -14.95 -11.49 19.98
N ALA A 735 -15.92 -11.48 19.07
CA ALA A 735 -16.73 -10.31 18.83
C ALA A 735 -17.94 -10.17 19.74
N GLU A 736 -18.50 -11.26 20.31
CA GLU A 736 -19.51 -11.13 21.37
C GLU A 736 -18.92 -10.50 22.63
N ASN A 737 -17.66 -10.80 22.95
CA ASN A 737 -16.99 -10.29 24.14
C ASN A 737 -16.72 -8.77 24.10
N LEU A 738 -17.16 -8.06 23.07
CA LEU A 738 -16.99 -6.62 22.83
C LEU A 738 -18.23 -5.84 23.36
N PRO A 739 -18.09 -4.75 24.16
CA PRO A 739 -19.17 -4.23 25.00
C PRO A 739 -19.94 -3.02 24.42
N ILE A 740 -20.04 -2.85 23.10
CA ILE A 740 -20.80 -1.74 22.49
C ILE A 740 -22.04 -2.25 21.79
N GLU A 741 -23.10 -1.42 21.88
CA GLU A 741 -24.47 -1.51 21.32
C GLU A 741 -24.91 -2.91 20.86
N PRO A 742 -26.03 -3.40 21.40
CA PRO A 742 -26.25 -4.83 21.63
C PRO A 742 -25.75 -5.59 20.42
N ALA A 743 -24.60 -6.27 20.56
CA ALA A 743 -24.14 -7.27 19.62
C ALA A 743 -25.41 -7.93 19.11
N SER A 744 -25.73 -7.72 17.81
CA SER A 744 -27.12 -7.72 17.29
C SER A 744 -27.95 -8.66 18.12
N PRO A 745 -29.13 -8.34 18.72
CA PRO A 745 -29.77 -9.15 19.77
C PRO A 745 -29.81 -10.67 19.49
N ARG A 746 -29.66 -11.07 18.23
CA ARG A 746 -29.30 -12.40 17.71
C ARG A 746 -27.91 -12.97 18.13
N LEU A 747 -26.78 -12.26 17.92
CA LEU A 747 -25.42 -12.68 18.31
C LEU A 747 -25.30 -12.88 19.83
N SER A 748 -25.78 -11.94 20.66
CA SER A 748 -25.79 -12.08 22.12
C SER A 748 -26.67 -13.23 22.64
N ARG A 749 -27.78 -13.54 21.96
CA ARG A 749 -28.59 -14.75 22.23
C ARG A 749 -27.88 -16.05 21.83
N LEU A 750 -26.97 -15.99 20.87
CA LEU A 750 -26.29 -17.14 20.29
C LEU A 750 -25.18 -17.70 21.18
N THR A 751 -24.45 -16.85 21.89
CA THR A 751 -23.29 -17.27 22.69
C THR A 751 -23.53 -17.20 24.21
N SER A 752 -24.71 -16.74 24.64
CA SER A 752 -25.15 -16.78 26.05
C SER A 752 -25.18 -18.21 26.64
N PRO A 753 -24.61 -18.44 27.84
CA PRO A 753 -24.50 -19.78 28.45
C PRO A 753 -25.84 -20.39 28.93
N GLY A 754 -26.96 -19.66 28.84
CA GLY A 754 -28.29 -20.07 29.30
C GLY A 754 -29.30 -20.49 28.21
N ARG A 755 -28.90 -20.67 26.95
CA ARG A 755 -29.82 -21.03 25.84
C ARG A 755 -30.48 -22.40 26.11
N ARG A 756 -31.78 -22.38 26.41
CA ARG A 756 -32.61 -23.57 26.74
C ARG A 756 -33.29 -24.23 25.53
N ASP A 757 -33.26 -23.64 24.34
CA ASP A 757 -33.97 -24.18 23.18
C ASP A 757 -33.03 -24.49 21.98
N GLY A 758 -33.04 -25.76 21.56
CA GLY A 758 -32.87 -26.35 20.22
C GLY A 758 -31.84 -25.86 19.18
N GLY A 759 -31.08 -24.79 19.44
CA GLY A 759 -30.16 -24.18 18.47
C GLY A 759 -28.72 -24.69 18.55
N VAL A 760 -27.99 -24.57 17.43
CA VAL A 760 -26.59 -24.99 17.30
C VAL A 760 -25.68 -24.08 18.11
N ARG A 761 -24.91 -24.65 19.05
CA ARG A 761 -23.92 -23.90 19.85
C ARG A 761 -22.61 -23.72 19.07
N PRO A 762 -22.01 -22.51 19.03
CA PRO A 762 -20.75 -22.26 18.32
C PRO A 762 -19.61 -23.20 18.74
N ALA A 763 -19.38 -23.36 20.05
CA ALA A 763 -18.35 -24.26 20.59
C ALA A 763 -18.58 -25.75 20.24
N ALA A 764 -19.85 -26.18 20.13
CA ALA A 764 -20.19 -27.53 19.70
C ALA A 764 -19.89 -27.73 18.21
N LEU A 765 -20.11 -26.70 17.38
CA LEU A 765 -19.80 -26.74 15.96
C LEU A 765 -18.29 -26.83 15.69
N VAL A 766 -17.45 -26.11 16.46
CA VAL A 766 -15.98 -26.21 16.38
C VAL A 766 -15.49 -27.59 16.81
N SER A 767 -16.05 -28.13 17.91
CA SER A 767 -15.70 -29.47 18.37
C SER A 767 -16.06 -30.51 17.31
N ARG A 768 -17.26 -30.39 16.71
CA ARG A 768 -17.69 -31.22 15.60
C ARG A 768 -16.81 -31.06 14.35
N ALA A 769 -16.37 -29.85 14.02
CA ALA A 769 -15.46 -29.60 12.90
C ALA A 769 -14.13 -30.35 13.08
N LYS A 770 -13.55 -30.29 14.28
CA LYS A 770 -12.31 -31.01 14.62
C LYS A 770 -12.49 -32.52 14.54
N GLU A 771 -13.58 -33.04 15.10
CA GLU A 771 -13.91 -34.46 15.04
C GLU A 771 -14.11 -34.95 13.60
N GLU A 772 -14.84 -34.21 12.77
CA GLU A 772 -15.04 -34.58 11.37
C GLU A 772 -13.74 -34.45 10.56
N ARG A 773 -12.87 -33.48 10.84
CA ARG A 773 -11.55 -33.37 10.21
C ARG A 773 -10.63 -34.53 10.58
N GLU A 774 -10.61 -34.96 11.84
CA GLU A 774 -9.82 -36.12 12.28
C GLU A 774 -10.28 -37.39 11.57
N LYS A 775 -11.59 -37.59 11.44
CA LYS A 775 -12.17 -38.70 10.67
C LYS A 775 -11.82 -38.62 9.18
N ILE A 776 -11.89 -37.44 8.57
CA ILE A 776 -11.49 -37.22 7.16
C ILE A 776 -10.01 -37.52 6.95
N ARG A 777 -9.13 -37.08 7.84
CA ARG A 777 -7.67 -37.32 7.77
C ARG A 777 -7.35 -38.81 7.87
N PHE A 778 -8.06 -39.53 8.73
CA PHE A 778 -7.96 -40.98 8.87
C PHE A 778 -8.42 -41.72 7.58
N LEU A 779 -9.49 -41.24 6.93
CA LEU A 779 -9.94 -41.77 5.64
C LEU A 779 -8.93 -41.55 4.51
N GLN A 780 -8.17 -40.44 4.54
CA GLN A 780 -7.12 -40.14 3.56
C GLN A 780 -5.82 -40.92 3.78
N SER A 781 -5.48 -41.31 5.01
CA SER A 781 -4.26 -42.09 5.29
C SER A 781 -4.37 -43.54 4.81
N HIS A 782 -5.56 -44.14 4.90
CA HIS A 782 -5.77 -45.53 4.47
C HIS A 782 -5.88 -45.71 2.95
N THR A 783 -6.22 -44.67 2.19
CA THR A 783 -6.21 -44.74 0.71
C THR A 783 -4.81 -44.62 0.12
N LYS A 784 -3.85 -44.01 0.82
CA LYS A 784 -2.46 -43.85 0.34
C LYS A 784 -1.57 -45.09 0.52
N GLU A 785 -1.92 -46.01 1.42
CA GLU A 785 -1.13 -47.24 1.67
C GLU A 785 -1.26 -48.29 0.54
N GLY A 786 -2.10 -48.05 -0.47
CA GLY A 786 -2.31 -48.96 -1.61
C GLY A 786 -1.38 -48.78 -2.82
N GLU A 787 -0.60 -47.70 -2.92
CA GLU A 787 0.13 -47.35 -4.16
C GLU A 787 1.67 -47.34 -4.06
N PHE A 788 2.26 -47.72 -2.93
CA PHE A 788 3.73 -47.73 -2.78
C PHE A 788 4.25 -49.11 -2.35
N SER A 789 4.37 -50.02 -3.32
CA SER A 789 5.20 -51.22 -3.20
C SER A 789 6.36 -51.14 -4.21
N LEU A 790 7.38 -50.35 -3.89
CA LEU A 790 8.70 -50.51 -4.50
C LEU A 790 9.75 -50.69 -3.41
N GLY A 791 10.31 -51.88 -3.41
CA GLY A 791 11.22 -52.38 -2.40
C GLY A 791 12.56 -51.66 -2.42
N LEU A 792 13.09 -51.45 -1.23
CA LEU A 792 14.51 -51.40 -0.93
C LEU A 792 14.70 -51.98 0.48
N ALA A 793 15.63 -52.93 0.56
CA ALA A 793 15.94 -53.72 1.74
C ALA A 793 16.49 -52.87 2.91
N PRO A 794 16.33 -53.33 4.17
CA PRO A 794 16.77 -52.58 5.34
C PRO A 794 18.28 -52.73 5.53
N MET A 795 19.01 -51.62 5.43
CA MET A 795 20.37 -51.49 5.99
C MET A 795 20.27 -50.75 7.33
N THR A 796 20.43 -51.54 8.39
CA THR A 796 21.06 -51.24 9.69
C THR A 796 20.94 -49.83 10.30
N GLY A 797 20.34 -49.79 11.50
CA GLY A 797 20.89 -49.01 12.61
C GLY A 797 20.09 -47.78 13.06
N ALA A 798 19.18 -48.00 14.03
CA ALA A 798 18.60 -47.01 14.95
C ALA A 798 17.73 -45.88 14.37
N SER A 799 16.43 -46.14 14.29
CA SER A 799 15.41 -45.12 14.59
C SER A 799 14.48 -45.65 15.69
N ILE A 800 14.56 -45.00 16.85
CA ILE A 800 13.67 -45.22 18.00
C ILE A 800 12.29 -44.68 17.60
N GLY A 801 11.44 -45.56 17.08
CA GLY A 801 10.03 -45.28 16.81
C GLY A 801 9.17 -45.57 18.04
N TYR A 802 8.76 -44.52 18.74
CA TYR A 802 7.69 -44.59 19.75
C TYR A 802 6.38 -45.05 19.08
N LYS A 803 6.03 -46.34 19.24
CA LYS A 803 4.68 -46.82 18.91
C LYS A 803 3.72 -46.45 20.05
N ALA A 804 3.02 -45.33 19.89
CA ALA A 804 1.83 -45.06 20.68
C ALA A 804 0.74 -46.06 20.26
N LYS A 805 0.41 -46.99 21.16
CA LYS A 805 -0.79 -47.83 21.08
C LYS A 805 -2.04 -46.94 21.13
N GLY A 806 -2.59 -46.60 19.98
CA GLY A 806 -3.98 -46.14 19.84
C GLY A 806 -4.89 -47.34 19.66
N THR A 807 -5.73 -47.62 20.65
CA THR A 807 -6.85 -48.55 20.52
C THR A 807 -7.80 -48.05 19.43
N VAL A 808 -7.89 -48.78 18.32
CA VAL A 808 -8.88 -48.58 17.25
C VAL A 808 -10.27 -48.65 17.87
N ARG A 809 -11.05 -47.58 17.77
CA ARG A 809 -12.44 -47.54 18.25
C ARG A 809 -13.32 -48.23 17.22
N ARG A 810 -14.40 -48.84 17.70
CA ARG A 810 -15.29 -49.75 16.96
C ARG A 810 -16.13 -49.09 15.84
N ASP A 811 -15.89 -47.81 15.53
CA ASP A 811 -16.66 -46.99 14.57
C ASP A 811 -15.88 -46.65 13.27
N ASP A 812 -14.67 -47.18 13.11
CA ASP A 812 -13.77 -46.85 11.98
C ASP A 812 -14.09 -47.68 10.72
N VAL A 813 -15.33 -47.60 10.23
CA VAL A 813 -15.74 -48.15 8.94
C VAL A 813 -15.50 -47.08 7.86
N PRO A 814 -14.89 -47.42 6.70
CA PRO A 814 -14.76 -46.47 5.59
C PRO A 814 -16.15 -46.02 5.12
N LEU A 815 -16.48 -44.74 5.32
CA LEU A 815 -17.79 -44.18 4.97
C LEU A 815 -18.10 -44.39 3.48
N ASN A 816 -19.35 -44.78 3.20
CA ASN A 816 -19.87 -44.82 1.85
C ASN A 816 -20.23 -43.41 1.37
N HIS A 817 -20.31 -43.20 0.06
CA HIS A 817 -20.59 -41.88 -0.53
C HIS A 817 -21.91 -41.24 -0.02
N PRO A 818 -23.05 -41.96 0.11
CA PRO A 818 -24.28 -41.39 0.67
C PRO A 818 -24.13 -40.93 2.12
N GLU A 819 -23.45 -41.71 2.97
CA GLU A 819 -23.20 -41.36 4.36
C GLU A 819 -22.32 -40.11 4.50
N LEU A 820 -21.35 -39.95 3.59
CA LEU A 820 -20.50 -38.76 3.51
C LEU A 820 -21.30 -37.51 3.09
N VAL A 821 -22.22 -37.66 2.12
CA VAL A 821 -23.14 -36.59 1.70
C VAL A 821 -24.06 -36.17 2.85
N ASP A 822 -24.68 -37.12 3.55
CA ASP A 822 -25.56 -36.84 4.68
C ASP A 822 -24.81 -36.12 5.80
N ARG A 823 -23.61 -36.59 6.15
CA ARG A 823 -22.75 -35.92 7.14
C ARG A 823 -22.36 -34.52 6.74
N PHE A 824 -21.98 -34.32 5.47
CA PHE A 824 -21.64 -33.01 4.95
C PHE A 824 -22.84 -32.05 5.02
N ARG A 825 -24.03 -32.49 4.58
CA ARG A 825 -25.25 -31.67 4.62
C ARG A 825 -25.69 -31.34 6.04
N ASP A 826 -25.58 -32.29 6.95
CA ASP A 826 -25.90 -32.07 8.37
C ASP A 826 -24.97 -31.02 8.98
N PHE A 827 -23.66 -31.14 8.73
CA PHE A 827 -22.69 -30.18 9.23
C PHE A 827 -22.84 -28.80 8.58
N LEU A 828 -23.05 -28.76 7.26
CA LEU A 828 -23.32 -27.54 6.52
C LEU A 828 -24.62 -26.88 6.97
N GLY A 829 -25.68 -27.66 7.24
CA GLY A 829 -26.97 -27.17 7.74
C GLY A 829 -26.85 -26.54 9.13
N GLN A 830 -26.10 -27.16 10.03
CA GLN A 830 -25.82 -26.59 11.35
C GLN A 830 -25.00 -25.30 11.26
N THR A 831 -24.02 -25.28 10.37
CA THR A 831 -23.22 -24.08 10.07
C THR A 831 -24.10 -22.97 9.50
N ALA A 832 -24.94 -23.30 8.52
CA ALA A 832 -25.82 -22.35 7.85
C ALA A 832 -26.89 -21.78 8.78
N GLN A 833 -27.42 -22.58 9.72
CA GLN A 833 -28.33 -22.12 10.76
C GLN A 833 -27.66 -21.09 11.67
N LEU A 834 -26.43 -21.36 12.12
CA LEU A 834 -25.64 -20.42 12.92
C LEU A 834 -25.40 -19.10 12.16
N VAL A 835 -24.98 -19.18 10.90
CA VAL A 835 -24.71 -18.02 10.04
C VAL A 835 -26.01 -17.24 9.71
N ALA A 836 -27.13 -17.93 9.51
CA ALA A 836 -28.44 -17.32 9.25
C ALA A 836 -28.98 -16.54 10.46
N GLU A 837 -28.78 -17.05 11.67
CA GLU A 837 -29.14 -16.35 12.90
C GLU A 837 -28.40 -15.01 13.02
N LEU A 838 -27.24 -14.86 12.37
CA LEU A 838 -26.49 -13.59 12.28
C LEU A 838 -26.92 -12.67 11.13
N GLY A 839 -27.91 -13.06 10.32
CA GLY A 839 -28.30 -12.32 9.11
C GLY A 839 -27.27 -12.36 7.99
N SER A 840 -26.30 -13.28 8.07
CA SER A 840 -25.26 -13.50 7.07
C SER A 840 -25.57 -14.76 6.24
N LYS A 841 -24.81 -15.00 5.17
CA LYS A 841 -25.04 -16.08 4.20
C LYS A 841 -23.81 -17.00 4.08
N VAL A 842 -24.04 -18.24 3.67
CA VAL A 842 -22.97 -19.18 3.32
C VAL A 842 -22.83 -19.22 1.80
N LEU A 843 -21.66 -18.85 1.28
CA LEU A 843 -21.36 -18.76 -0.15
C LEU A 843 -20.30 -19.81 -0.52
N ILE A 844 -20.65 -20.75 -1.39
CA ILE A 844 -19.76 -21.81 -1.88
C ILE A 844 -19.55 -21.66 -3.38
N GLY A 845 -18.32 -21.32 -3.80
CA GLY A 845 -17.91 -21.18 -5.19
C GLY A 845 -17.08 -22.38 -5.64
N ILE A 846 -17.45 -22.96 -6.79
CA ILE A 846 -16.70 -24.04 -7.44
C ILE A 846 -16.31 -23.56 -8.84
N ASP A 847 -15.01 -23.36 -9.08
CA ASP A 847 -14.50 -22.86 -10.36
C ASP A 847 -13.93 -23.97 -11.25
N GLU A 848 -13.74 -23.65 -12.54
CA GLU A 848 -13.03 -24.47 -13.53
C GLU A 848 -13.57 -25.90 -13.72
N LEU A 849 -14.90 -26.07 -13.76
CA LEU A 849 -15.51 -27.38 -14.05
C LEU A 849 -15.01 -28.00 -15.37
N ASP A 850 -14.52 -27.15 -16.28
CA ASP A 850 -13.95 -27.54 -17.56
C ASP A 850 -12.56 -28.18 -17.47
N ARG A 851 -12.00 -28.36 -16.26
CA ARG A 851 -10.83 -29.24 -16.00
C ARG A 851 -11.16 -30.73 -16.08
N ILE A 852 -12.44 -31.10 -15.95
CA ILE A 852 -12.90 -32.48 -16.09
C ILE A 852 -13.00 -32.78 -17.59
N SER A 853 -12.06 -33.57 -18.10
CA SER A 853 -11.86 -33.78 -19.54
C SER A 853 -12.88 -34.70 -20.21
N ASP A 854 -13.73 -35.39 -19.44
CA ASP A 854 -14.74 -36.34 -19.91
C ASP A 854 -16.17 -35.85 -19.65
N GLY A 855 -17.02 -35.79 -20.69
CA GLY A 855 -18.42 -35.37 -20.56
C GLY A 855 -19.23 -36.26 -19.61
N GLU A 856 -18.94 -37.56 -19.57
CA GLU A 856 -19.51 -38.48 -18.58
C GLU A 856 -19.06 -38.18 -17.14
N GLY A 857 -17.76 -37.89 -16.93
CA GLY A 857 -17.22 -37.52 -15.63
C GLY A 857 -17.78 -36.20 -15.10
N ALA A 858 -17.95 -35.20 -15.97
CA ALA A 858 -18.61 -33.94 -15.62
C ALA A 858 -20.09 -34.14 -15.27
N GLN A 859 -20.79 -35.03 -15.97
CA GLN A 859 -22.18 -35.39 -15.66
C GLN A 859 -22.30 -36.12 -14.32
N ARG A 860 -21.40 -37.07 -14.04
CA ARG A 860 -21.31 -37.76 -12.74
C ARG A 860 -21.01 -36.76 -11.63
N PHE A 861 -20.05 -35.86 -11.84
CA PHE A 861 -19.73 -34.77 -10.91
C PHE A 861 -20.94 -33.92 -10.54
N LEU A 862 -21.68 -33.45 -11.55
CA LEU A 862 -22.86 -32.61 -11.32
C LEU A 862 -24.00 -33.35 -10.61
N ASN A 863 -24.22 -34.62 -10.94
CA ASN A 863 -25.24 -35.45 -10.30
C ASN A 863 -24.94 -35.71 -8.83
N GLU A 864 -23.67 -35.95 -8.48
CA GLU A 864 -23.25 -36.13 -7.10
C GLU A 864 -23.19 -34.81 -6.33
N LEU A 865 -22.76 -33.72 -6.98
CA LEU A 865 -22.78 -32.40 -6.39
C LEU A 865 -24.21 -31.93 -6.10
N LYS A 866 -25.18 -32.31 -6.93
CA LYS A 866 -26.61 -32.07 -6.66
C LYS A 866 -27.06 -32.67 -5.33
N ALA A 867 -26.45 -33.77 -4.89
CA ALA A 867 -26.79 -34.41 -3.63
C ALA A 867 -26.46 -33.53 -2.42
N VAL A 868 -25.46 -32.63 -2.51
CA VAL A 868 -25.07 -31.73 -1.41
C VAL A 868 -25.74 -30.36 -1.45
N PHE A 869 -26.51 -30.04 -2.51
CA PHE A 869 -27.28 -28.81 -2.61
C PHE A 869 -28.50 -28.80 -1.67
N ASN A 870 -29.27 -27.71 -1.74
CA ASN A 870 -30.57 -27.56 -1.07
C ASN A 870 -30.52 -27.41 0.46
N VAL A 871 -29.38 -26.96 1.01
CA VAL A 871 -29.27 -26.53 2.40
C VAL A 871 -29.79 -25.09 2.56
N PRO A 872 -30.70 -24.79 3.51
CA PRO A 872 -31.19 -23.44 3.76
C PRO A 872 -30.05 -22.45 4.06
N ASN A 873 -30.13 -21.22 3.55
CA ASN A 873 -29.10 -20.18 3.71
C ASN A 873 -27.71 -20.51 3.11
N CYS A 874 -27.63 -21.55 2.29
CA CYS A 874 -26.46 -21.85 1.46
C CYS A 874 -26.71 -21.50 0.00
N TYR A 875 -25.72 -20.89 -0.63
CA TYR A 875 -25.73 -20.54 -2.03
C TYR A 875 -24.52 -21.19 -2.68
N PHE A 876 -24.74 -21.90 -3.78
CA PHE A 876 -23.69 -22.54 -4.57
C PHE A 876 -23.58 -21.81 -5.91
N LEU A 877 -22.37 -21.47 -6.32
CA LEU A 877 -22.08 -20.91 -7.64
C LEU A 877 -21.01 -21.79 -8.32
N VAL A 878 -21.36 -22.39 -9.45
CA VAL A 878 -20.48 -23.31 -10.18
C VAL A 878 -20.18 -22.74 -11.57
N SER A 879 -18.91 -22.54 -11.88
CA SER A 879 -18.44 -22.08 -13.20
C SER A 879 -18.44 -23.23 -14.20
N VAL A 880 -19.17 -23.10 -15.32
CA VAL A 880 -19.30 -24.13 -16.37
C VAL A 880 -18.91 -23.54 -17.73
N SER A 881 -18.16 -24.27 -18.55
CA SER A 881 -17.86 -23.86 -19.93
C SER A 881 -19.03 -24.09 -20.88
N GLU A 882 -19.17 -23.24 -21.90
CA GLU A 882 -20.19 -23.36 -22.95
C GLU A 882 -20.07 -24.65 -23.77
N ASP A 883 -18.86 -25.19 -24.01
CA ASP A 883 -18.67 -26.45 -24.73
C ASP A 883 -19.31 -27.63 -23.99
N ALA A 884 -19.16 -27.66 -22.66
CA ALA A 884 -19.85 -28.61 -21.80
C ALA A 884 -21.37 -28.39 -21.87
N LEU A 885 -21.83 -27.13 -21.73
CA LEU A 885 -23.26 -26.80 -21.85
C LEU A 885 -23.86 -27.22 -23.21
N ALA A 886 -23.13 -27.07 -24.31
CA ALA A 886 -23.56 -27.40 -25.66
C ALA A 886 -23.63 -28.92 -25.92
N GLU A 887 -22.67 -29.70 -25.40
CA GLU A 887 -22.78 -31.18 -25.35
C GLU A 887 -24.03 -31.63 -24.59
N PHE A 888 -24.42 -30.89 -23.54
CA PHE A 888 -25.62 -31.17 -22.77
C PHE A 888 -26.92 -30.66 -23.41
N GLU A 889 -26.90 -29.52 -24.11
CA GLU A 889 -28.06 -28.94 -24.82
C GLU A 889 -28.34 -29.64 -26.16
N LEU A 890 -27.33 -30.13 -26.89
CA LEU A 890 -27.49 -30.86 -28.17
C LEU A 890 -28.12 -32.26 -27.99
N ALA A 891 -28.11 -32.80 -26.77
CA ALA A 891 -28.89 -33.99 -26.43
C ALA A 891 -30.41 -33.73 -26.39
N ALA A 892 -30.86 -32.48 -26.54
CA ALA A 892 -32.26 -32.07 -26.40
C ALA A 892 -33.00 -31.89 -27.73
N MET A 893 -33.20 -33.00 -28.46
CA MET A 893 -34.49 -33.23 -29.14
C MET A 893 -35.44 -34.01 -28.21
N GLY A 894 -35.67 -33.49 -27.00
CA GLY A 894 -36.84 -33.88 -26.18
C GLY A 894 -36.66 -34.33 -24.73
N MET A 895 -35.52 -34.15 -24.05
CA MET A 895 -35.37 -34.48 -22.62
C MET A 895 -34.64 -33.36 -21.85
N ARG A 896 -35.07 -33.07 -20.60
CA ARG A 896 -34.42 -32.10 -19.70
C ARG A 896 -32.96 -32.49 -19.47
N THR A 897 -32.04 -31.53 -19.61
CA THR A 897 -30.61 -31.78 -19.45
C THR A 897 -30.24 -31.98 -17.97
N VAL A 898 -29.12 -32.64 -17.70
CA VAL A 898 -28.63 -32.83 -16.31
C VAL A 898 -28.39 -31.47 -15.63
N LEU A 899 -27.95 -30.47 -16.38
CA LEU A 899 -27.75 -29.09 -15.92
C LEU A 899 -29.06 -28.41 -15.50
N ASP A 900 -30.12 -28.53 -16.30
CA ASP A 900 -31.47 -28.01 -15.96
C ASP A 900 -32.06 -28.68 -14.71
N SER A 901 -31.61 -29.90 -14.41
CA SER A 901 -32.06 -30.65 -13.25
C SER A 901 -31.21 -30.39 -12.01
N ALA A 902 -29.94 -30.00 -12.17
CA ALA A 902 -28.97 -29.87 -11.09
C ALA A 902 -28.96 -28.48 -10.46
N PHE A 903 -29.21 -27.43 -11.26
CA PHE A 903 -29.17 -26.05 -10.83
C PHE A 903 -30.55 -25.39 -10.84
N ASP A 904 -30.79 -24.49 -9.88
CA ASP A 904 -32.02 -23.70 -9.81
C ASP A 904 -32.09 -22.64 -10.92
N THR A 905 -30.94 -22.11 -11.33
CA THR A 905 -30.83 -21.07 -12.37
C THR A 905 -29.47 -21.14 -13.03
N ILE A 906 -29.43 -21.01 -14.36
CA ILE A 906 -28.21 -20.87 -15.14
C ILE A 906 -28.06 -19.40 -15.53
N VAL A 907 -27.03 -18.74 -15.00
CA VAL A 907 -26.67 -17.36 -15.35
C VAL A 907 -25.70 -17.41 -16.52
N ARG A 908 -26.15 -16.89 -17.67
CA ARG A 908 -25.32 -16.83 -18.88
C ARG A 908 -24.44 -15.58 -18.86
N VAL A 909 -23.14 -15.79 -19.00
CA VAL A 909 -22.15 -14.73 -19.18
C VAL A 909 -21.84 -14.62 -20.66
N ASP A 910 -22.53 -13.68 -21.29
CA ASP A 910 -22.37 -13.39 -22.71
C ASP A 910 -21.10 -12.59 -23.00
N TYR A 911 -20.67 -12.62 -24.26
CA TYR A 911 -19.66 -11.73 -24.81
C TYR A 911 -20.01 -10.26 -24.53
N PHE A 912 -18.99 -9.42 -24.39
CA PHE A 912 -19.20 -7.99 -24.27
C PHE A 912 -19.90 -7.44 -25.52
N SER A 913 -20.79 -6.47 -25.28
CA SER A 913 -21.21 -5.51 -26.29
C SER A 913 -20.12 -4.50 -26.56
N PHE A 914 -20.22 -3.76 -27.68
CA PHE A 914 -19.24 -2.71 -27.99
C PHE A 914 -19.11 -1.67 -26.87
N GLU A 915 -20.21 -1.25 -26.25
CA GLU A 915 -20.18 -0.28 -25.14
C GLU A 915 -19.50 -0.83 -23.88
N GLN A 916 -19.67 -2.12 -23.58
CA GLN A 916 -18.97 -2.77 -22.45
C GLN A 916 -17.48 -2.91 -22.74
N ALA A 917 -17.12 -3.34 -23.96
CA ALA A 917 -15.74 -3.43 -24.40
C ALA A 917 -15.06 -2.05 -24.34
N ARG A 918 -15.72 -1.01 -24.86
CA ARG A 918 -15.26 0.38 -24.81
C ARG A 918 -15.09 0.89 -23.37
N SER A 919 -16.03 0.57 -22.49
CA SER A 919 -15.94 0.93 -21.06
C SER A 919 -14.73 0.27 -20.38
N LEU A 920 -14.47 -1.01 -20.67
CA LEU A 920 -13.28 -1.72 -20.18
C LEU A 920 -11.99 -1.10 -20.74
N LEU A 921 -11.94 -0.85 -22.05
CA LEU A 921 -10.76 -0.32 -22.74
C LEU A 921 -10.42 1.09 -22.30
N ASN A 922 -11.39 1.99 -22.17
CA ASN A 922 -11.17 3.37 -21.74
C ASN A 922 -10.67 3.49 -20.30
N ARG A 923 -10.87 2.45 -19.48
CA ARG A 923 -10.33 2.36 -18.12
C ARG A 923 -8.91 1.78 -18.10
N ARG A 924 -8.51 1.03 -19.13
CA ARG A 924 -7.17 0.43 -19.27
C ARG A 924 -6.21 1.29 -20.08
N ILE A 925 -6.70 1.95 -21.13
CA ILE A 925 -5.92 2.78 -22.05
C ILE A 925 -6.56 4.17 -22.08
N ARG A 926 -5.77 5.16 -21.67
CA ARG A 926 -6.20 6.56 -21.65
C ARG A 926 -6.30 7.11 -23.08
N ASP A 927 -7.38 7.84 -23.36
CA ASP A 927 -7.60 8.56 -24.63
C ASP A 927 -7.56 7.67 -25.90
N LEU A 928 -7.91 6.38 -25.78
CA LEU A 928 -8.00 5.45 -26.92
C LEU A 928 -9.06 5.92 -27.93
N PRO A 929 -8.71 6.15 -29.21
CA PRO A 929 -9.70 6.55 -30.21
C PRO A 929 -10.72 5.43 -30.49
N GLU A 930 -11.95 5.82 -30.81
CA GLU A 930 -13.08 4.88 -30.99
C GLU A 930 -12.79 3.82 -32.07
N GLN A 931 -12.05 4.19 -33.12
CA GLN A 931 -11.63 3.27 -34.19
C GLN A 931 -10.78 2.11 -33.66
N PHE A 932 -9.85 2.37 -32.73
CA PHE A 932 -9.00 1.34 -32.14
C PHE A 932 -9.77 0.49 -31.13
N ALA A 933 -10.73 1.08 -30.41
CA ALA A 933 -11.65 0.33 -29.56
C ALA A 933 -12.53 -0.62 -30.38
N ALA A 934 -13.05 -0.18 -31.53
CA ALA A 934 -13.81 -1.02 -32.45
C ALA A 934 -12.95 -2.10 -33.09
N LEU A 935 -11.70 -1.80 -33.44
CA LEU A 935 -10.74 -2.78 -33.94
C LEU A 935 -10.51 -3.88 -32.90
N ALA A 936 -10.21 -3.51 -31.65
CA ALA A 936 -10.02 -4.44 -30.55
C ALA A 936 -11.27 -5.29 -30.27
N TYR A 937 -12.46 -4.67 -30.33
CA TYR A 937 -13.74 -5.34 -30.16
C TYR A 937 -14.01 -6.39 -31.26
N VAL A 938 -13.77 -6.03 -32.52
CA VAL A 938 -13.98 -6.91 -33.67
C VAL A 938 -13.01 -8.09 -33.64
N PHE A 939 -11.71 -7.85 -33.40
CA PHE A 939 -10.68 -8.90 -33.34
C PHE A 939 -10.89 -9.89 -32.18
N SER A 940 -11.33 -9.38 -31.03
CA SER A 940 -11.61 -10.21 -29.86
C SER A 940 -12.96 -10.94 -29.93
N GLY A 941 -13.84 -10.56 -30.86
CA GLY A 941 -15.23 -11.01 -30.88
C GLY A 941 -16.02 -10.58 -29.63
N GLY A 942 -15.53 -9.62 -28.84
CA GLY A 942 -16.11 -9.25 -27.54
C GLY A 942 -15.78 -10.23 -26.40
N LEU A 943 -14.83 -11.15 -26.58
CA LEU A 943 -14.35 -12.01 -25.49
C LEU A 943 -13.40 -11.23 -24.59
N ALA A 944 -13.70 -11.13 -23.29
CA ALA A 944 -12.97 -10.26 -22.35
C ALA A 944 -11.45 -10.51 -22.35
N ARG A 945 -11.01 -11.77 -22.29
CA ARG A 945 -9.59 -12.14 -22.30
C ARG A 945 -8.88 -11.75 -23.60
N GLU A 946 -9.49 -12.03 -24.75
CA GLU A 946 -8.91 -11.66 -26.05
C GLU A 946 -8.97 -10.16 -26.30
N LEU A 947 -9.97 -9.47 -25.75
CA LEU A 947 -10.07 -8.01 -25.80
C LEU A 947 -8.90 -7.37 -25.05
N ALA A 948 -8.61 -7.84 -23.82
CA ALA A 948 -7.47 -7.36 -23.04
C ALA A 948 -6.12 -7.60 -23.76
N ARG A 949 -5.93 -8.80 -24.34
CA ARG A 949 -4.74 -9.15 -25.13
C ARG A 949 -4.59 -8.31 -26.40
N THR A 950 -5.70 -8.07 -27.10
CA THR A 950 -5.69 -7.27 -28.32
C THR A 950 -5.40 -5.80 -27.98
N ALA A 951 -5.97 -5.29 -26.89
CA ALA A 951 -5.68 -3.96 -26.39
C ALA A 951 -4.22 -3.78 -25.99
N GLU A 952 -3.65 -4.76 -25.29
CA GLU A 952 -2.22 -4.81 -24.96
C GLU A 952 -1.35 -4.84 -26.22
N THR A 953 -1.75 -5.61 -27.24
CA THR A 953 -1.02 -5.64 -28.53
C THR A 953 -1.13 -4.33 -29.30
N ILE A 954 -2.26 -3.62 -29.20
CA ILE A 954 -2.43 -2.28 -29.80
C ILE A 954 -1.62 -1.23 -29.03
N ALA A 955 -1.49 -1.38 -27.71
CA ALA A 955 -0.78 -0.45 -26.86
C ALA A 955 0.74 -0.68 -26.80
N GLY A 956 1.18 -1.94 -26.96
CA GLY A 956 2.59 -2.34 -26.86
C GLY A 956 3.46 -1.77 -27.98
N ASP A 957 4.67 -1.36 -27.64
CA ASP A 957 5.72 -0.83 -28.54
C ASP A 957 5.31 0.40 -29.38
N CYS A 958 4.37 1.20 -28.90
CA CYS A 958 3.93 2.41 -29.61
C CYS A 958 4.86 3.61 -29.33
N GLU A 959 6.13 3.53 -29.75
CA GLU A 959 7.15 4.60 -29.59
C GLU A 959 6.86 5.84 -30.48
N SER A 960 6.05 5.68 -31.52
CA SER A 960 5.67 6.72 -32.47
C SER A 960 4.18 6.67 -32.78
N GLU A 961 3.61 7.77 -33.27
CA GLU A 961 2.22 7.81 -33.74
C GLU A 961 1.98 6.76 -34.85
N GLN A 962 1.03 5.85 -34.64
CA GLN A 962 0.76 4.76 -35.59
C GLN A 962 -0.59 4.94 -36.30
N GLN A 963 -0.59 4.79 -37.63
CA GLN A 963 -1.83 4.82 -38.40
C GLN A 963 -2.68 3.56 -38.15
N LEU A 964 -4.00 3.71 -38.14
CA LEU A 964 -4.97 2.62 -37.97
C LEU A 964 -4.73 1.48 -38.97
N ALA A 965 -4.39 1.81 -40.22
CA ALA A 965 -4.09 0.82 -41.25
C ALA A 965 -2.82 0.00 -40.92
N ALA A 966 -1.81 0.63 -40.32
CA ALA A 966 -0.56 -0.04 -39.94
C ALA A 966 -0.79 -0.99 -38.75
N VAL A 967 -1.49 -0.52 -37.70
CA VAL A 967 -1.87 -1.35 -36.54
C VAL A 967 -2.76 -2.51 -36.98
N THR A 968 -3.75 -2.26 -37.84
CA THR A 968 -4.62 -3.30 -38.39
C THR A 968 -3.81 -4.33 -39.17
N ARG A 969 -2.87 -3.91 -40.03
CA ARG A 969 -2.00 -4.83 -40.78
C ARG A 969 -1.15 -5.69 -39.84
N HIS A 970 -0.61 -5.10 -38.77
CA HIS A 970 0.17 -5.84 -37.77
C HIS A 970 -0.67 -6.92 -37.07
N LEU A 971 -1.88 -6.58 -36.61
CA LEU A 971 -2.81 -7.54 -36.00
C LEU A 971 -3.23 -8.64 -36.99
N VAL A 972 -3.51 -8.27 -38.25
CA VAL A 972 -3.85 -9.20 -39.33
C VAL A 972 -2.71 -10.19 -39.58
N GLN A 973 -1.46 -9.72 -39.71
CA GLN A 973 -0.30 -10.60 -39.92
C GLN A 973 -0.16 -11.60 -38.76
N ARG A 974 -0.24 -11.14 -37.51
CA ARG A 974 -0.14 -12.01 -36.32
C ARG A 974 -1.25 -13.05 -36.28
N GLN A 975 -2.48 -12.66 -36.63
CA GLN A 975 -3.61 -13.59 -36.65
C GLN A 975 -3.49 -14.60 -37.81
N LEU A 976 -3.00 -14.17 -38.98
CA LEU A 976 -2.73 -15.05 -40.12
C LEU A 976 -1.66 -16.10 -39.77
N ASP A 977 -0.56 -15.68 -39.14
CA ASP A 977 0.50 -16.57 -38.68
C ASP A 977 -0.01 -17.60 -37.66
N ARG A 978 -0.83 -17.16 -36.70
CA ARG A 978 -1.45 -18.08 -35.73
C ARG A 978 -2.39 -19.08 -36.40
N THR A 979 -3.20 -18.62 -37.35
CA THR A 979 -4.21 -19.46 -38.02
C THR A 979 -3.54 -20.51 -38.91
N THR A 980 -2.54 -20.12 -39.69
CA THR A 980 -1.79 -21.03 -40.57
C THR A 980 -1.00 -22.06 -39.76
N ARG A 981 -0.31 -21.66 -38.69
CA ARG A 981 0.38 -22.60 -37.78
C ARG A 981 -0.58 -23.60 -37.14
N ALA A 982 -1.70 -23.13 -36.59
CA ALA A 982 -2.71 -24.01 -36.00
C ALA A 982 -3.32 -24.98 -37.04
N ALA A 983 -3.53 -24.52 -38.27
CA ALA A 983 -3.99 -25.37 -39.36
C ALA A 983 -2.94 -26.42 -39.75
N MET A 984 -1.66 -26.04 -39.86
CA MET A 984 -0.56 -26.98 -40.14
C MET A 984 -0.44 -28.05 -39.05
N ASP A 985 -0.54 -27.68 -37.77
CA ASP A 985 -0.52 -28.62 -36.66
C ASP A 985 -1.70 -29.61 -36.72
N ARG A 986 -2.91 -29.11 -37.03
CA ARG A 986 -4.12 -29.94 -37.16
C ARG A 986 -4.03 -30.89 -38.35
N VAL A 987 -3.49 -30.43 -39.48
CA VAL A 987 -3.24 -31.26 -40.67
C VAL A 987 -2.16 -32.31 -40.39
N SER A 988 -1.10 -31.95 -39.68
CA SER A 988 0.02 -32.85 -39.35
C SER A 988 -0.39 -34.00 -38.42
N ARG A 989 -1.42 -33.79 -37.59
CA ARG A 989 -2.01 -34.82 -36.71
C ARG A 989 -3.11 -35.64 -37.39
N SER A 990 -3.44 -35.35 -38.65
CA SER A 990 -4.45 -36.09 -39.40
C SER A 990 -3.96 -37.52 -39.70
N PRO A 991 -4.84 -38.54 -39.62
CA PRO A 991 -4.49 -39.91 -40.00
C PRO A 991 -4.12 -40.04 -41.49
N ASP A 992 -4.59 -39.13 -42.35
CA ASP A 992 -4.29 -39.13 -43.78
C ASP A 992 -3.11 -38.22 -44.13
N ARG A 993 -1.90 -38.79 -44.06
CA ARG A 993 -0.63 -38.07 -44.31
C ARG A 993 -0.43 -37.63 -45.76
N ARG A 994 -1.13 -38.24 -46.73
CA ARG A 994 -0.95 -37.93 -48.17
C ARG A 994 -1.80 -36.73 -48.59
N ALA A 995 -2.99 -36.57 -48.03
CA ALA A 995 -3.86 -35.45 -48.35
C ALA A 995 -3.42 -34.12 -47.70
N GLY A 996 -2.69 -34.18 -46.56
CA GLY A 996 -2.06 -32.99 -45.97
C GLY A 996 -0.85 -32.43 -46.75
N ALA A 997 -0.24 -33.23 -47.63
CA ALA A 997 0.99 -32.88 -48.35
C ALA A 997 0.81 -31.74 -49.37
N ALA A 998 -0.40 -31.54 -49.89
CA ALA A 998 -0.71 -30.43 -50.80
C ALA A 998 -1.01 -29.12 -50.05
N LEU A 999 -1.55 -29.20 -48.83
CA LEU A 999 -2.01 -28.04 -48.07
C LEU A 999 -0.88 -27.42 -47.20
N ILE A 1000 0.01 -28.24 -46.63
CA ILE A 1000 1.10 -27.75 -45.76
C ILE A 1000 2.02 -26.74 -46.47
N PRO A 1001 2.53 -26.99 -47.70
CA PRO A 1001 3.38 -26.03 -48.39
C PRO A 1001 2.66 -24.70 -48.64
N LEU A 1002 1.38 -24.75 -49.03
CA LEU A 1002 0.57 -23.55 -49.24
C LEU A 1002 0.34 -22.73 -47.96
N LEU A 1003 0.18 -23.41 -46.82
CA LEU A 1003 0.06 -22.76 -45.52
C LEU A 1003 1.39 -22.14 -45.03
N ASP A 1004 2.51 -22.76 -45.40
CA ASP A 1004 3.84 -22.23 -45.08
C ASP A 1004 4.23 -21.05 -45.97
N GLU A 1005 3.87 -21.09 -47.27
CA GLU A 1005 3.98 -20.01 -48.26
C GLU A 1005 3.01 -18.83 -48.03
N ARG A 1006 2.46 -18.69 -46.82
CA ARG A 1006 1.58 -17.58 -46.46
C ARG A 1006 2.26 -16.22 -46.74
N PRO A 1007 1.49 -15.19 -47.13
CA PRO A 1007 2.05 -13.89 -47.42
C PRO A 1007 2.66 -13.24 -46.16
N VAL A 1008 3.85 -12.64 -46.33
CA VAL A 1008 4.61 -11.94 -45.28
C VAL A 1008 4.94 -10.53 -45.77
N GLY A 1009 4.86 -9.52 -44.90
CA GLY A 1009 5.25 -8.13 -45.22
C GLY A 1009 4.06 -7.19 -45.43
N GLU A 1010 4.08 -6.37 -46.49
CA GLU A 1010 2.98 -5.45 -46.82
C GLU A 1010 1.72 -6.18 -47.29
N LEU A 1011 0.96 -6.71 -46.34
CA LEU A 1011 -0.34 -7.30 -46.59
C LEU A 1011 -1.35 -6.24 -47.05
N THR A 1012 -2.09 -6.56 -48.11
CA THR A 1012 -3.28 -5.83 -48.56
C THR A 1012 -4.46 -6.80 -48.66
N SER A 1013 -5.68 -6.28 -48.59
CA SER A 1013 -6.89 -7.10 -48.68
C SER A 1013 -6.98 -7.87 -50.00
N ARG A 1014 -6.44 -7.34 -51.11
CA ARG A 1014 -6.31 -8.03 -52.39
C ARG A 1014 -5.40 -9.26 -52.31
N ILE A 1015 -4.25 -9.15 -51.63
CA ILE A 1015 -3.32 -10.27 -51.44
C ILE A 1015 -3.97 -11.35 -50.58
N LEU A 1016 -4.65 -10.96 -49.49
CA LEU A 1016 -5.37 -11.91 -48.63
C LEU A 1016 -6.48 -12.64 -49.39
N ARG A 1017 -7.28 -11.95 -50.20
CA ARG A 1017 -8.31 -12.59 -51.06
C ARG A 1017 -7.71 -13.55 -52.07
N ALA A 1018 -6.60 -13.17 -52.71
CA ALA A 1018 -5.90 -14.05 -53.66
C ALA A 1018 -5.33 -15.29 -52.96
N TYR A 1019 -4.81 -15.14 -51.75
CA TYR A 1019 -4.35 -16.25 -50.92
C TYR A 1019 -5.51 -17.15 -50.49
N ALA A 1020 -6.64 -16.59 -50.05
CA ALA A 1020 -7.85 -17.36 -49.74
C ALA A 1020 -8.35 -18.17 -50.93
N ALA A 1021 -8.34 -17.61 -52.14
CA ALA A 1021 -8.70 -18.33 -53.37
C ALA A 1021 -7.72 -19.49 -53.65
N LYS A 1022 -6.40 -19.24 -53.55
CA LYS A 1022 -5.38 -20.30 -53.70
C LYS A 1022 -5.57 -21.45 -52.70
N VAL A 1023 -5.88 -21.14 -51.45
CA VAL A 1023 -6.12 -22.14 -50.41
C VAL A 1023 -7.46 -22.86 -50.64
N ALA A 1024 -8.49 -22.17 -51.13
CA ALA A 1024 -9.79 -22.77 -51.46
C ALA A 1024 -9.69 -23.76 -52.63
N ASP A 1025 -8.88 -23.44 -53.64
CA ASP A 1025 -8.64 -24.26 -54.82
C ASP A 1025 -7.65 -25.42 -54.56
N ALA A 1026 -7.03 -25.46 -53.38
CA ALA A 1026 -6.09 -26.50 -52.99
C ALA A 1026 -6.81 -27.81 -52.61
N GLY A 1027 -6.83 -28.78 -53.52
CA GLY A 1027 -7.29 -30.15 -53.29
C GLY A 1027 -7.05 -31.02 -54.53
N PRO A 1028 -6.91 -32.35 -54.39
CA PRO A 1028 -6.93 -33.25 -55.55
C PRO A 1028 -8.34 -33.24 -56.19
N ASP A 1029 -8.44 -33.53 -57.50
CA ASP A 1029 -9.71 -33.68 -58.25
C ASP A 1029 -10.70 -34.74 -57.68
N ARG A 1030 -10.37 -35.40 -56.55
CA ARG A 1030 -11.20 -36.36 -55.83
C ARG A 1030 -11.53 -35.84 -54.43
N ALA A 1031 -12.79 -36.01 -54.04
CA ALA A 1031 -13.39 -35.57 -52.77
C ALA A 1031 -12.41 -35.62 -51.58
N ASP A 1032 -12.07 -34.44 -51.05
CA ASP A 1032 -11.22 -34.32 -49.87
C ASP A 1032 -11.83 -35.04 -48.67
N PRO A 1033 -11.00 -35.67 -47.82
CA PRO A 1033 -11.43 -36.09 -46.49
C PRO A 1033 -12.09 -34.92 -45.75
N GLU A 1034 -13.22 -35.19 -45.11
CA GLU A 1034 -14.07 -34.18 -44.45
C GLU A 1034 -13.29 -33.29 -43.45
N VAL A 1035 -12.32 -33.87 -42.75
CA VAL A 1035 -11.42 -33.17 -41.82
C VAL A 1035 -10.57 -32.11 -42.52
N LEU A 1036 -10.03 -32.41 -43.72
CA LEU A 1036 -9.18 -31.49 -44.48
C LEU A 1036 -10.00 -30.41 -45.18
N ALA A 1037 -11.18 -30.77 -45.70
CA ALA A 1037 -12.15 -29.80 -46.22
C ALA A 1037 -12.57 -28.81 -45.13
N GLY A 1038 -12.76 -29.27 -43.89
CA GLY A 1038 -13.04 -28.43 -42.72
C GLY A 1038 -11.89 -27.47 -42.39
N VAL A 1039 -10.66 -27.97 -42.29
CA VAL A 1039 -9.48 -27.11 -42.02
C VAL A 1039 -9.28 -26.08 -43.13
N ARG A 1040 -9.42 -26.47 -44.40
CA ARG A 1040 -9.34 -25.55 -45.53
C ARG A 1040 -10.40 -24.46 -45.43
N LEU A 1041 -11.65 -24.83 -45.16
CA LEU A 1041 -12.74 -23.88 -45.00
C LEU A 1041 -12.51 -22.92 -43.81
N ASP A 1042 -11.98 -23.41 -42.69
CA ASP A 1042 -11.65 -22.59 -41.52
C ASP A 1042 -10.58 -21.54 -41.86
N VAL A 1043 -9.52 -21.93 -42.57
CA VAL A 1043 -8.47 -21.01 -43.03
C VAL A 1043 -9.03 -19.99 -44.02
N VAL A 1044 -9.78 -20.43 -45.03
CA VAL A 1044 -10.38 -19.54 -46.03
C VAL A 1044 -11.31 -18.52 -45.38
N ALA A 1045 -12.21 -18.96 -44.51
CA ALA A 1045 -13.15 -18.08 -43.81
C ALA A 1045 -12.42 -17.06 -42.92
N MET A 1046 -11.35 -17.47 -42.24
CA MET A 1046 -10.52 -16.57 -41.43
C MET A 1046 -9.81 -15.53 -42.30
N VAL A 1047 -9.20 -15.94 -43.41
CA VAL A 1047 -8.47 -15.02 -44.31
C VAL A 1047 -9.43 -14.03 -44.97
N GLU A 1048 -10.62 -14.47 -45.40
CA GLU A 1048 -11.67 -13.58 -45.91
C GLU A 1048 -12.11 -12.56 -44.85
N TYR A 1049 -12.32 -13.00 -43.61
CA TYR A 1049 -12.63 -12.11 -42.50
C TYR A 1049 -11.52 -11.08 -42.26
N LEU A 1050 -10.24 -11.50 -42.24
CA LEU A 1050 -9.11 -10.60 -42.08
C LEU A 1050 -9.00 -9.57 -43.22
N ALA A 1051 -9.30 -9.99 -44.46
CA ALA A 1051 -9.34 -9.07 -45.60
C ALA A 1051 -10.42 -8.00 -45.44
N VAL A 1052 -11.61 -8.38 -44.95
CA VAL A 1052 -12.71 -7.43 -44.67
C VAL A 1052 -12.36 -6.48 -43.54
N VAL A 1053 -11.74 -6.98 -42.45
CA VAL A 1053 -11.27 -6.12 -41.36
C VAL A 1053 -10.26 -5.09 -41.87
N GLN A 1054 -9.34 -5.50 -42.76
CA GLN A 1054 -8.38 -4.59 -43.35
C GLN A 1054 -9.01 -3.53 -44.29
N ASP A 1055 -10.10 -3.85 -44.99
CA ASP A 1055 -10.83 -2.90 -45.84
C ASP A 1055 -11.66 -1.88 -45.04
N ILE A 1056 -12.05 -2.23 -43.82
CA ILE A 1056 -12.85 -1.35 -42.94
C ILE A 1056 -11.96 -0.46 -42.07
N PHE A 1057 -10.93 -1.04 -41.44
CA PHE A 1057 -10.08 -0.34 -40.48
C PHE A 1057 -8.86 0.27 -41.16
N ASP A 1058 -9.12 1.25 -42.03
CA ASP A 1058 -8.12 2.05 -42.74
C ASP A 1058 -8.28 3.55 -42.41
N GLY A 1059 -7.48 4.40 -43.08
CA GLY A 1059 -7.57 5.85 -42.92
C GLY A 1059 -8.91 6.49 -43.31
N ARG A 1060 -9.84 5.73 -43.91
CA ARG A 1060 -11.17 6.20 -44.36
C ARG A 1060 -12.25 5.96 -43.30
N LEU A 1061 -11.93 5.31 -42.17
CA LEU A 1061 -12.86 5.11 -41.05
C LEU A 1061 -12.98 6.38 -40.18
N ILE A 1062 -13.51 7.44 -40.78
CA ILE A 1062 -13.83 8.71 -40.14
C ILE A 1062 -15.18 8.65 -39.40
N GLU A 1063 -15.56 9.73 -38.72
CA GLU A 1063 -16.72 9.79 -37.81
C GLU A 1063 -18.03 9.25 -38.41
N ASP A 1064 -18.41 9.63 -39.64
CA ASP A 1064 -19.67 9.19 -40.26
C ASP A 1064 -19.70 7.66 -40.52
N ARG A 1065 -18.59 7.09 -40.99
CA ARG A 1065 -18.49 5.64 -41.22
C ARG A 1065 -18.40 4.88 -39.91
N MET A 1066 -17.78 5.49 -38.89
CA MET A 1066 -17.76 4.94 -37.54
C MET A 1066 -19.17 4.90 -36.95
N ALA A 1067 -19.97 5.97 -37.12
CA ALA A 1067 -21.35 6.03 -36.67
C ALA A 1067 -22.22 4.95 -37.35
N ALA A 1068 -22.09 4.76 -38.67
CA ALA A 1068 -22.78 3.71 -39.42
C ALA A 1068 -22.44 2.29 -38.90
N GLY A 1069 -21.20 2.05 -38.48
CA GLY A 1069 -20.79 0.79 -37.86
C GLY A 1069 -21.31 0.58 -36.43
N LEU A 1070 -21.79 1.62 -35.76
CA LEU A 1070 -22.40 1.55 -34.43
C LEU A 1070 -23.93 1.43 -34.47
N GLU A 1071 -24.55 1.74 -35.61
CA GLU A 1071 -25.99 1.57 -35.80
C GLU A 1071 -26.40 0.10 -35.90
N ARG A 1072 -27.59 -0.22 -35.38
CA ARG A 1072 -28.12 -1.59 -35.43
C ARG A 1072 -28.47 -1.96 -36.87
N GLY A 1073 -27.93 -3.06 -37.36
CA GLY A 1073 -28.23 -3.59 -38.69
C GLY A 1073 -27.20 -4.60 -39.13
N LEU A 1074 -27.28 -5.06 -40.39
CA LEU A 1074 -26.31 -6.01 -40.97
C LEU A 1074 -24.88 -5.44 -41.01
N GLY A 1075 -24.74 -4.11 -41.13
CA GLY A 1075 -23.45 -3.41 -41.14
C GLY A 1075 -22.87 -3.05 -39.76
N ALA A 1076 -23.47 -3.49 -38.64
CA ALA A 1076 -22.92 -3.17 -37.32
C ALA A 1076 -21.58 -3.88 -37.04
N PHE A 1077 -20.64 -3.24 -36.33
CA PHE A 1077 -19.40 -3.88 -35.85
C PHE A 1077 -19.68 -5.09 -34.96
N GLU A 1078 -20.84 -5.11 -34.29
CA GLU A 1078 -21.32 -6.27 -33.56
C GLU A 1078 -21.47 -7.51 -34.45
N ASN A 1079 -21.84 -7.37 -35.73
CA ASN A 1079 -21.88 -8.51 -36.64
C ASN A 1079 -20.49 -8.99 -37.05
N LEU A 1080 -19.51 -8.11 -37.24
CA LEU A 1080 -18.12 -8.56 -37.46
C LEU A 1080 -17.56 -9.29 -36.24
N ALA A 1081 -17.85 -8.79 -35.03
CA ALA A 1081 -17.52 -9.50 -33.79
C ALA A 1081 -18.25 -10.86 -33.72
N ARG A 1082 -19.51 -10.96 -34.18
CA ARG A 1082 -20.22 -12.24 -34.28
C ARG A 1082 -19.62 -13.19 -35.31
N VAL A 1083 -19.21 -12.70 -36.49
CA VAL A 1083 -18.48 -13.51 -37.48
C VAL A 1083 -17.26 -14.14 -36.81
N ARG A 1084 -16.48 -13.34 -36.08
CA ARG A 1084 -15.32 -13.81 -35.32
C ARG A 1084 -15.64 -14.93 -34.32
N ARG A 1085 -16.79 -14.87 -33.64
CA ARG A 1085 -17.25 -15.92 -32.69
C ARG A 1085 -17.55 -17.26 -33.39
N TYR A 1086 -18.03 -17.24 -34.63
CA TYR A 1086 -18.39 -18.46 -35.38
C TYR A 1086 -17.24 -19.06 -36.19
N LEU A 1087 -16.14 -18.33 -36.41
CA LEU A 1087 -14.98 -18.85 -37.12
C LEU A 1087 -14.37 -20.05 -36.39
N GLY A 1088 -14.17 -21.16 -37.10
CA GLY A 1088 -13.66 -22.43 -36.55
C GLY A 1088 -14.72 -23.34 -35.92
N ALA A 1089 -15.85 -22.80 -35.46
CA ALA A 1089 -17.00 -23.59 -34.97
C ALA A 1089 -18.02 -23.86 -36.10
N ASN A 1090 -18.37 -22.84 -36.87
CA ASN A 1090 -19.23 -22.93 -38.05
C ASN A 1090 -18.77 -21.91 -39.09
N SER A 1091 -17.66 -22.23 -39.76
CA SER A 1091 -17.03 -21.35 -40.75
C SER A 1091 -17.93 -21.05 -41.96
N SER A 1092 -18.84 -21.96 -42.33
CA SER A 1092 -19.88 -21.70 -43.36
C SER A 1092 -20.86 -20.61 -42.94
N GLY A 1093 -21.40 -20.70 -41.71
CA GLY A 1093 -22.30 -19.69 -41.16
C GLY A 1093 -21.60 -18.34 -40.94
N ALA A 1094 -20.33 -18.37 -40.52
CA ALA A 1094 -19.50 -17.18 -40.39
C ALA A 1094 -19.34 -16.45 -41.74
N ARG A 1095 -19.09 -17.19 -42.83
CA ARG A 1095 -19.00 -16.62 -44.20
C ARG A 1095 -20.32 -16.02 -44.67
N GLU A 1096 -21.46 -16.61 -44.31
CA GLU A 1096 -22.77 -16.03 -44.66
C GLU A 1096 -23.04 -14.71 -43.94
N LEU A 1097 -22.73 -14.65 -42.63
CA LEU A 1097 -22.80 -13.41 -41.86
C LEU A 1097 -21.83 -12.35 -42.40
N LEU A 1098 -20.63 -12.77 -42.81
CA LEU A 1098 -19.63 -11.88 -43.42
C LEU A 1098 -20.11 -11.33 -44.76
N ARG A 1099 -20.77 -12.14 -45.60
CA ARG A 1099 -21.40 -11.70 -46.85
C ARG A 1099 -22.49 -10.64 -46.61
N GLY A 1100 -23.36 -10.88 -45.62
CA GLY A 1100 -24.38 -9.91 -45.21
C GLY A 1100 -23.78 -8.57 -44.76
N PHE A 1101 -22.68 -8.61 -44.00
CA PHE A 1101 -21.94 -7.41 -43.60
C PHE A 1101 -21.31 -6.69 -44.80
N CYS A 1102 -20.64 -7.42 -45.70
CA CYS A 1102 -20.00 -6.85 -46.89
C CYS A 1102 -21.01 -6.16 -47.82
N GLY A 1103 -22.20 -6.74 -47.98
CA GLY A 1103 -23.30 -6.15 -48.74
C GLY A 1103 -23.78 -4.81 -48.17
N ALA A 1104 -23.84 -4.70 -46.83
CA ALA A 1104 -24.21 -3.45 -46.16
C ALA A 1104 -23.13 -2.35 -46.28
N TRP A 1105 -21.85 -2.73 -46.42
CA TRP A 1105 -20.71 -1.79 -46.52
C TRP A 1105 -20.23 -1.54 -47.96
N GLY A 1106 -20.82 -2.18 -48.97
CA GLY A 1106 -20.47 -1.99 -50.39
C GLY A 1106 -19.07 -2.47 -50.76
N ILE A 1107 -18.54 -3.51 -50.10
CA ILE A 1107 -17.19 -4.02 -50.33
C ILE A 1107 -17.16 -4.93 -51.59
N ALA A 1108 -16.33 -4.58 -52.57
CA ALA A 1108 -16.24 -5.28 -53.85
C ALA A 1108 -15.70 -6.73 -53.71
N GLY A 1109 -16.34 -7.67 -54.41
CA GLY A 1109 -15.95 -9.10 -54.43
C GLY A 1109 -16.71 -10.01 -53.47
N ALA A 1110 -17.62 -9.48 -52.65
CA ALA A 1110 -18.58 -10.27 -51.89
C ALA A 1110 -19.91 -10.36 -52.65
N ALA A 1111 -20.41 -11.57 -52.92
CA ALA A 1111 -21.72 -11.75 -53.57
C ALA A 1111 -22.83 -11.05 -52.75
N PRO A 1112 -23.80 -10.38 -53.39
CA PRO A 1112 -24.92 -9.76 -52.67
C PRO A 1112 -25.69 -10.81 -51.89
N ALA A 1113 -26.17 -10.45 -50.69
CA ALA A 1113 -26.95 -11.34 -49.85
C ALA A 1113 -28.17 -11.88 -50.63
N PRO A 1114 -28.46 -13.20 -50.58
CA PRO A 1114 -29.68 -13.72 -51.20
C PRO A 1114 -30.91 -13.09 -50.52
N PRO A 1115 -31.95 -12.73 -51.27
CA PRO A 1115 -33.13 -12.08 -50.70
C PRO A 1115 -34.01 -13.11 -50.01
N SER A 1116 -33.79 -13.41 -48.71
CA SER A 1116 -34.91 -13.85 -47.85
C SER A 1116 -34.61 -13.93 -46.35
N ARG A 1117 -35.62 -13.45 -45.61
CA ARG A 1117 -35.98 -13.62 -44.19
C ARG A 1117 -35.15 -12.85 -43.17
N ILE A 1118 -35.63 -11.63 -42.94
CA ILE A 1118 -35.58 -10.86 -41.70
C ILE A 1118 -35.29 -11.79 -40.50
N CYS A 1119 -34.05 -11.73 -40.01
CA CYS A 1119 -33.72 -12.28 -38.71
C CYS A 1119 -34.30 -11.28 -37.69
N VAL A 1120 -35.51 -11.55 -37.20
CA VAL A 1120 -36.15 -10.76 -36.15
C VAL A 1120 -35.27 -10.85 -34.90
N LEU A 1121 -34.59 -9.77 -34.54
CA LEU A 1121 -33.93 -9.61 -33.25
C LEU A 1121 -35.01 -9.65 -32.15
N PRO A 1122 -34.83 -10.39 -31.03
CA PRO A 1122 -35.71 -10.23 -29.88
C PRO A 1122 -35.51 -8.82 -29.28
N PRO A 1123 -36.60 -8.13 -28.88
CA PRO A 1123 -36.48 -6.80 -28.30
C PRO A 1123 -35.83 -6.88 -26.91
N ARG A 1124 -35.09 -5.82 -26.53
CA ARG A 1124 -34.63 -5.63 -25.15
C ARG A 1124 -35.86 -5.65 -24.22
N ARG A 1125 -35.88 -6.55 -23.23
CA ARG A 1125 -36.63 -6.32 -22.00
C ARG A 1125 -35.94 -5.16 -21.25
N ASN A 1126 -36.32 -3.93 -21.56
CA ASN A 1126 -36.07 -2.81 -20.67
C ASN A 1126 -37.03 -2.96 -19.47
N GLY A 1127 -36.48 -3.39 -18.34
CA GLY A 1127 -37.13 -3.17 -17.05
C GLY A 1127 -36.97 -1.71 -16.67
N ASP A 1128 -38.09 -1.09 -16.30
CA ASP A 1128 -38.25 0.16 -15.56
C ASP A 1128 -37.90 1.48 -16.27
N ALA A 1129 -38.89 1.98 -17.01
CA ALA A 1129 -39.22 3.41 -17.01
C ALA A 1129 -40.73 3.56 -16.78
N ARG A 1130 -41.13 3.79 -15.52
CA ARG A 1130 -42.47 4.29 -15.17
C ARG A 1130 -42.40 5.79 -14.88
N GLY A 1131 -43.23 6.55 -15.59
CA GLY A 1131 -43.57 7.96 -15.35
C GLY A 1131 -42.67 8.92 -16.14
N SER A 1132 -43.14 9.90 -16.91
CA SER A 1132 -44.49 10.39 -17.19
C SER A 1132 -44.36 11.46 -18.27
N ALA A 1133 -45.15 11.40 -19.35
CA ALA A 1133 -45.62 12.61 -20.05
C ALA A 1133 -46.80 12.23 -20.96
N ARG A 1134 -47.99 12.69 -20.58
CA ARG A 1134 -49.15 12.76 -21.45
C ARG A 1134 -48.85 13.72 -22.60
N LEU A 1135 -49.12 13.31 -23.83
CA LEU A 1135 -49.63 14.18 -24.89
C LEU A 1135 -50.33 13.28 -25.91
N GLY A 1136 -51.66 13.38 -25.93
CA GLY A 1136 -52.53 12.60 -26.79
C GLY A 1136 -52.37 13.02 -28.24
N LEU A 1137 -52.22 12.02 -29.11
CA LEU A 1137 -52.38 12.11 -30.54
C LEU A 1137 -53.86 12.36 -30.86
N HIS A 1138 -54.17 13.49 -31.49
CA HIS A 1138 -55.32 13.57 -32.38
C HIS A 1138 -54.89 13.11 -33.77
N HIS A 1139 -55.60 12.10 -34.27
CA HIS A 1139 -55.58 11.65 -35.65
C HIS A 1139 -55.89 12.80 -36.62
N THR A 1140 -55.12 12.91 -37.71
CA THR A 1140 -55.69 13.10 -39.06
C THR A 1140 -54.74 12.55 -40.13
N ASN A 1141 -55.37 11.87 -41.09
CA ASN A 1141 -54.80 11.36 -42.33
C ASN A 1141 -54.22 12.48 -43.21
N GLY A 1142 -53.31 12.10 -44.11
CA GLY A 1142 -53.30 12.69 -45.46
C GLY A 1142 -51.95 13.03 -46.06
N THR A 1143 -51.61 12.28 -47.13
CA THR A 1143 -50.94 12.72 -48.36
C THR A 1143 -49.43 13.08 -48.35
N ARG A 1144 -48.69 12.19 -49.05
CA ARG A 1144 -47.50 12.31 -49.92
C ARG A 1144 -47.06 13.72 -50.40
N PRO A 1145 -45.83 13.87 -50.95
CA PRO A 1145 -44.87 12.84 -51.37
C PRO A 1145 -43.56 12.76 -50.56
#